data_AF-A0A6G9Z774-F1
#
_entry.id   AF-A0A6G9Z774-F1
#
_cell.length_a   1.000
_cell.length_b   1.000
_cell.length_c   1.000
_cell.angle_alpha   90.00
_cell.angle_beta   90.00
_cell.angle_gamma   90.00
#
_symmetry.space_group_name_H-M   'P 1'
#
loop_
_entity.id
_entity.type
_entity.pdbx_description
1 polymer ?
#
loop_
_entity_poly.entity_id
_entity_poly.type
_entity_poly.pdbx_seq_one_letter_code
_entity_poly.pdbx_strand_id
1 'polypeptide(L)'
;MREDQIEAATAPLRDDIRFLGAILGDTIHDHEGAEVFDLIERVRVEAFRVRRSEVERSAVAEMLRDTDIQVAIPLIRAFSHFLLLANLCEDLQRDRRRAVHVAAGEPPQDSSLAATYRKLDAAGTDGDTVAEQLADALVSPVITAHPTETRRRTVFDVQARITELMRTRQRYTPAEPEYAEIDTQLRRQVLALWRAALIRLARLRIQDEIEVGLRYYDMSLLEVIPRINTEVRDALRARWPQYELLERPILRPGSWIGGDRDGNPNVTGEVVHRATHRAGAVAFAHYLKELVGLEKSLSQSARLVRITPELARLADAGHDDSPQRADEPYRRAVRGIRARLTASALRALGEVPGDTGVDTGARPYDSPQELLDDLTVVDASMRASGDGLLADDRLAALRGAVQTFGFHLQGLDMRQNSDVHEQVVAELFAWAGVHSDYASLPEAERVRLLAAELTTRRPLLGPGARLSDLAAKELDVVRAAKAALDDLGPDTVPNYIISMCTSVSDVLEAALLLKEAGILDPGDAQTPPHSPVGVVPLFETIDDLRAGADTLVAALEVPAYHRLVVARGMQQEVMLGYSDSNKDGGYLAANWALYRAELDLVEAARKTGIRLRLFHGRGGTVGRGGGRSYDAILAQPAGAVRGSLRLTEQGEVISTKYADRRTAHRNLEALVAGTLESTLLDVEGLGVGADAAYEIFDELAELARRAYARLVHETPGFVEYFRASTPIAEVADLNLGSRPASRKPTNSVSDLRAIPWVMAWSQSRVMLPGWYGTGTAIEQWLGEDESRLAILSDLYRRWPFFRTVMSNLAQVMAKADMDIAAHYAQLVEDPALRDTIFGMIREEFERTVRAHGLITGSDQLLADNPALAESIRNRFPYLEPLNRMQVDLLRRRRGGDDSELVERGILLTMNGLATALRNSG
;
A
#
# COMPACT_ATOMS: atom_id res chain seq x y z
N MET A 1 3.42 -32.95 11.37
CA MET A 1 2.90 -32.60 12.72
C MET A 1 1.65 -33.45 12.96
N ARG A 2 1.54 -34.20 14.06
CA ARG A 2 0.40 -35.11 14.32
C ARG A 2 -0.90 -34.31 14.51
N GLU A 3 -2.04 -34.82 14.04
CA GLU A 3 -3.37 -34.18 14.12
C GLU A 3 -3.69 -33.65 15.53
N ASP A 4 -3.36 -34.38 16.59
CA ASP A 4 -3.58 -33.97 17.99
C ASP A 4 -2.86 -32.66 18.38
N GLN A 5 -1.66 -32.42 17.82
CA GLN A 5 -0.91 -31.18 18.08
C GLN A 5 -1.50 -30.00 17.31
N ILE A 6 -2.09 -30.25 16.14
CA ILE A 6 -2.80 -29.23 15.35
C ILE A 6 -4.11 -28.86 16.04
N GLU A 7 -4.83 -29.83 16.58
CA GLU A 7 -6.07 -29.60 17.31
C GLU A 7 -5.83 -28.81 18.60
N ALA A 8 -4.81 -29.17 19.39
CA ALA A 8 -4.41 -28.40 20.57
C ALA A 8 -3.94 -26.96 20.22
N ALA A 9 -3.23 -26.79 19.10
CA ALA A 9 -2.73 -25.48 18.65
C ALA A 9 -3.82 -24.56 18.08
N THR A 10 -4.98 -25.10 17.69
CA THR A 10 -6.10 -24.36 17.08
C THR A 10 -7.29 -24.16 18.02
N ALA A 11 -7.32 -24.86 19.17
CA ALA A 11 -8.38 -24.74 20.18
C ALA A 11 -8.65 -23.28 20.62
N PRO A 12 -7.63 -22.44 20.95
CA PRO A 12 -7.89 -21.07 21.38
C PRO A 12 -8.59 -20.20 20.32
N LEU A 13 -8.29 -20.42 19.03
CA LEU A 13 -8.95 -19.72 17.93
C LEU A 13 -10.42 -20.12 17.81
N ARG A 14 -10.70 -21.43 17.90
CA ARG A 14 -12.05 -21.96 17.82
C ARG A 14 -12.91 -21.45 18.98
N ASP A 15 -12.34 -21.35 20.18
CA ASP A 15 -13.04 -20.87 21.37
C ASP A 15 -13.38 -19.37 21.25
N ASP A 16 -12.45 -18.55 20.76
CA ASP A 16 -12.73 -17.13 20.55
C ASP A 16 -13.79 -16.88 19.46
N ILE A 17 -13.74 -17.64 18.36
CA ILE A 17 -14.77 -17.58 17.30
C ILE A 17 -16.14 -17.97 17.85
N ARG A 18 -16.22 -19.07 18.63
CA ARG A 18 -17.46 -19.50 19.28
C ARG A 18 -18.00 -18.47 20.25
N PHE A 19 -17.12 -17.88 21.05
CA PHE A 19 -17.49 -16.89 22.06
C PHE A 19 -18.06 -15.61 21.44
N LEU A 20 -17.35 -14.98 20.50
CA LEU A 20 -17.86 -13.79 19.80
C LEU A 20 -19.07 -14.13 18.92
N GLY A 21 -19.09 -15.34 18.34
CA GLY A 21 -20.23 -15.83 17.57
C GLY A 21 -21.48 -16.02 18.42
N ALA A 22 -21.35 -16.50 19.66
CA ALA A 22 -22.46 -16.62 20.61
C ALA A 22 -23.02 -15.25 21.01
N ILE A 23 -22.15 -14.27 21.30
CA ILE A 23 -22.58 -12.90 21.60
C ILE A 23 -23.34 -12.28 20.41
N LEU A 24 -22.87 -12.50 19.19
CA LEU A 24 -23.57 -12.05 17.98
C LEU A 24 -24.90 -12.77 17.80
N GLY A 25 -24.96 -14.08 18.07
CA GLY A 25 -26.18 -14.88 18.06
C GLY A 25 -27.23 -14.34 19.03
N ASP A 26 -26.86 -14.11 20.29
CA ASP A 26 -27.73 -13.48 21.31
C ASP A 26 -28.26 -12.13 20.81
N THR A 27 -27.37 -11.30 20.24
CA THR A 27 -27.73 -9.98 19.70
C THR A 27 -28.73 -10.07 18.55
N ILE A 28 -28.57 -11.04 17.64
CA ILE A 28 -29.47 -11.26 16.52
C ILE A 28 -30.83 -11.74 17.02
N HIS A 29 -30.85 -12.70 17.95
CA HIS A 29 -32.08 -13.22 18.54
C HIS A 29 -32.91 -12.09 19.20
N ASP A 30 -32.25 -11.23 19.97
CA ASP A 30 -32.91 -10.13 20.70
C ASP A 30 -33.47 -9.03 19.77
N HIS A 31 -32.91 -8.86 18.57
CA HIS A 31 -33.25 -7.74 17.67
C HIS A 31 -34.04 -8.13 16.42
N GLU A 32 -33.79 -9.31 15.85
CA GLU A 32 -34.45 -9.78 14.62
C GLU A 32 -35.48 -10.89 14.90
N GLY A 33 -35.51 -11.41 16.14
CA GLY A 33 -36.45 -12.45 16.57
C GLY A 33 -35.97 -13.88 16.28
N ALA A 34 -36.68 -14.84 16.89
CA ALA A 34 -36.31 -16.26 16.85
C ALA A 34 -36.33 -16.86 15.43
N GLU A 35 -37.27 -16.47 14.58
CA GLU A 35 -37.40 -17.03 13.23
C GLU A 35 -36.19 -16.71 12.33
N VAL A 36 -35.75 -15.44 12.33
CA VAL A 36 -34.58 -14.99 11.57
C VAL A 36 -33.31 -15.60 12.15
N PHE A 37 -33.18 -15.64 13.47
CA PHE A 37 -32.06 -16.30 14.15
C PHE A 37 -31.97 -17.80 13.78
N ASP A 38 -33.07 -18.53 13.85
CA ASP A 38 -33.12 -19.96 13.53
C ASP A 38 -32.78 -20.21 12.06
N LEU A 39 -33.21 -19.33 11.15
CA LEU A 39 -32.82 -19.42 9.74
C LEU A 39 -31.31 -19.21 9.56
N ILE A 40 -30.73 -18.20 10.21
CA ILE A 40 -29.27 -17.93 10.16
C ILE A 40 -28.49 -19.15 10.66
N GLU A 41 -28.90 -19.73 11.80
CA GLU A 41 -28.25 -20.90 12.37
C GLU A 41 -28.37 -22.13 11.46
N ARG A 42 -29.55 -22.40 10.89
CA ARG A 42 -29.74 -23.50 9.93
C ARG A 42 -28.85 -23.34 8.69
N VAL A 43 -28.84 -22.15 8.08
CA VAL A 43 -28.00 -21.85 6.91
C VAL A 43 -26.52 -21.99 7.27
N ARG A 44 -26.10 -21.52 8.45
CA ARG A 44 -24.71 -21.66 8.92
C ARG A 44 -24.33 -23.12 9.07
N VAL A 45 -25.15 -23.92 9.75
CA VAL A 45 -24.91 -25.35 9.95
C VAL A 45 -24.80 -26.08 8.61
N GLU A 46 -25.74 -25.87 7.69
CA GLU A 46 -25.69 -26.51 6.38
C GLU A 46 -24.46 -26.06 5.56
N ALA A 47 -24.09 -24.78 5.59
CA ALA A 47 -22.87 -24.32 4.92
C ALA A 47 -21.60 -25.01 5.47
N PHE A 48 -21.55 -25.30 6.78
CA PHE A 48 -20.48 -26.11 7.35
C PHE A 48 -20.55 -27.59 6.92
N ARG A 49 -21.74 -28.18 6.82
CA ARG A 49 -21.93 -29.57 6.35
C ARG A 49 -21.54 -29.72 4.87
N VAL A 50 -21.93 -28.78 4.03
CA VAL A 50 -21.50 -28.68 2.62
C VAL A 50 -19.98 -28.68 2.55
N ARG A 51 -19.32 -27.88 3.40
CA ARG A 51 -17.86 -27.78 3.39
C ARG A 51 -17.15 -29.07 3.79
N ARG A 52 -17.76 -29.87 4.66
CA ARG A 52 -17.29 -31.19 5.09
C ARG A 52 -17.68 -32.31 4.11
N SER A 53 -18.29 -31.96 2.98
CA SER A 53 -18.84 -32.92 2.01
C SER A 53 -19.86 -33.88 2.64
N GLU A 54 -20.56 -33.44 3.70
CA GLU A 54 -21.59 -34.23 4.39
C GLU A 54 -22.97 -34.10 3.70
N VAL A 55 -23.16 -33.04 2.91
CA VAL A 55 -24.39 -32.76 2.14
C VAL A 55 -24.03 -32.13 0.79
N GLU A 56 -24.97 -32.21 -0.15
CA GLU A 56 -24.85 -31.57 -1.45
C GLU A 56 -24.83 -30.03 -1.34
N ARG A 57 -24.03 -29.38 -2.21
CA ARG A 57 -23.93 -27.91 -2.26
C ARG A 57 -25.27 -27.22 -2.53
N SER A 58 -26.23 -27.91 -3.17
CA SER A 58 -27.56 -27.37 -3.46
C SER A 58 -28.39 -27.07 -2.19
N ALA A 59 -28.09 -27.72 -1.06
CA ALA A 59 -28.87 -27.56 0.18
C ALA A 59 -28.94 -26.10 0.65
N VAL A 60 -27.82 -25.37 0.64
CA VAL A 60 -27.79 -23.94 1.01
C VAL A 60 -28.53 -23.09 -0.02
N ALA A 61 -28.37 -23.41 -1.31
CA ALA A 61 -29.02 -22.66 -2.38
C ALA A 61 -30.56 -22.81 -2.34
N GLU A 62 -31.07 -23.99 -1.99
CA GLU A 62 -32.50 -24.25 -1.83
C GLU A 62 -33.08 -23.51 -0.63
N MET A 63 -32.36 -23.43 0.49
CA MET A 63 -32.80 -22.69 1.68
C MET A 63 -32.91 -21.18 1.46
N LEU A 64 -32.08 -20.63 0.56
CA LEU A 64 -32.00 -19.20 0.31
C LEU A 64 -32.81 -18.74 -0.91
N ARG A 65 -33.34 -19.68 -1.69
CA ARG A 65 -34.12 -19.39 -2.90
C ARG A 65 -35.35 -18.57 -2.56
N ASP A 66 -35.59 -17.49 -3.31
CA ASP A 66 -36.77 -16.63 -3.18
C ASP A 66 -37.01 -16.08 -1.76
N THR A 67 -35.95 -15.95 -0.96
CA THR A 67 -36.04 -15.39 0.40
C THR A 67 -36.57 -13.96 0.34
N ASP A 68 -37.56 -13.62 1.16
CA ASP A 68 -38.07 -12.25 1.23
C ASP A 68 -36.93 -11.25 1.54
N ILE A 69 -36.93 -10.10 0.87
CA ILE A 69 -35.82 -9.14 0.98
C ILE A 69 -35.65 -8.61 2.42
N GLN A 70 -36.73 -8.52 3.19
CA GLN A 70 -36.71 -8.10 4.61
C GLN A 70 -36.00 -9.14 5.49
N VAL A 71 -36.01 -10.42 5.09
CA VAL A 71 -35.30 -11.51 5.79
C VAL A 71 -33.87 -11.65 5.25
N ALA A 72 -33.67 -11.45 3.96
CA ALA A 72 -32.35 -11.56 3.32
C ALA A 72 -31.36 -10.51 3.87
N ILE A 73 -31.80 -9.27 4.13
CA ILE A 73 -30.91 -8.21 4.63
C ILE A 73 -30.30 -8.57 6.00
N PRO A 74 -31.07 -8.91 7.05
CA PRO A 74 -30.53 -9.41 8.31
C PRO A 74 -29.58 -10.60 8.12
N LEU A 75 -29.90 -11.53 7.22
CA LEU A 75 -29.06 -12.69 6.90
C LEU A 75 -27.68 -12.26 6.36
N ILE A 76 -27.66 -11.40 5.34
CA ILE A 76 -26.44 -10.83 4.73
C ILE A 76 -25.60 -10.13 5.78
N ARG A 77 -26.25 -9.35 6.65
CA ARG A 77 -25.57 -8.65 7.75
C ARG A 77 -24.98 -9.64 8.73
N ALA A 78 -25.70 -10.66 9.17
CA ALA A 78 -25.22 -11.67 10.10
C ALA A 78 -23.95 -12.36 9.57
N PHE A 79 -23.98 -12.89 8.35
CA PHE A 79 -22.81 -13.54 7.73
C PHE A 79 -21.62 -12.59 7.58
N SER A 80 -21.86 -11.33 7.23
CA SER A 80 -20.80 -10.31 7.16
C SER A 80 -20.16 -10.03 8.54
N HIS A 81 -20.95 -9.99 9.61
CA HIS A 81 -20.46 -9.77 10.97
C HIS A 81 -19.71 -10.99 11.52
N PHE A 82 -20.20 -12.22 11.29
CA PHE A 82 -19.48 -13.43 11.65
C PHE A 82 -18.08 -13.46 11.01
N LEU A 83 -17.96 -13.08 9.74
CA LEU A 83 -16.69 -12.96 9.03
C LEU A 83 -15.76 -11.91 9.65
N LEU A 84 -16.29 -10.73 9.98
CA LEU A 84 -15.51 -9.67 10.62
C LEU A 84 -14.95 -10.09 11.98
N LEU A 85 -15.75 -10.79 12.80
CA LEU A 85 -15.34 -11.28 14.11
C LEU A 85 -14.37 -12.46 13.99
N ALA A 86 -14.60 -13.38 13.05
CA ALA A 86 -13.67 -14.49 12.79
C ALA A 86 -12.29 -13.98 12.36
N ASN A 87 -12.23 -12.98 11.47
CA ASN A 87 -10.99 -12.33 11.06
C ASN A 87 -10.22 -11.75 12.26
N LEU A 88 -10.92 -11.11 13.20
CA LEU A 88 -10.33 -10.56 14.42
C LEU A 88 -9.73 -11.67 15.31
N CYS A 89 -10.45 -12.78 15.48
CA CYS A 89 -9.95 -13.93 16.25
C CYS A 89 -8.71 -14.56 15.61
N GLU A 90 -8.67 -14.68 14.28
CA GLU A 90 -7.50 -15.16 13.55
C GLU A 90 -6.27 -14.29 13.79
N ASP A 91 -6.44 -12.96 13.76
CA ASP A 91 -5.35 -12.02 13.99
C ASP A 91 -4.84 -12.11 15.46
N LEU A 92 -5.74 -12.24 16.44
CA LEU A 92 -5.37 -12.51 17.84
C LEU A 92 -4.63 -13.83 18.04
N GLN A 93 -4.99 -14.88 17.28
CA GLN A 93 -4.31 -16.17 17.37
C GLN A 93 -2.89 -16.09 16.79
N ARG A 94 -2.70 -15.34 15.70
CA ARG A 94 -1.37 -15.11 15.11
C ARG A 94 -0.43 -14.43 16.11
N ASP A 95 -0.92 -13.44 16.84
CA ASP A 95 -0.17 -12.76 17.91
C ASP A 95 0.23 -13.73 19.03
N ARG A 96 -0.70 -14.57 19.49
CA ARG A 96 -0.45 -15.58 20.53
C ARG A 96 0.59 -16.61 20.12
N ARG A 97 0.47 -17.20 18.93
CA ARG A 97 1.44 -18.20 18.43
C ARG A 97 2.84 -17.62 18.35
N ARG A 98 2.98 -16.36 17.89
CA ARG A 98 4.27 -15.68 17.84
C ARG A 98 4.90 -15.55 19.23
N ALA A 99 4.12 -15.12 20.23
CA ALA A 99 4.63 -14.97 21.60
C ALA A 99 5.17 -16.30 22.15
N VAL A 100 4.51 -17.43 21.83
CA VAL A 100 4.98 -18.77 22.20
C VAL A 100 6.31 -19.11 21.54
N HIS A 101 6.45 -18.91 20.22
CA HIS A 101 7.70 -19.18 19.51
C HIS A 101 8.88 -18.34 20.04
N VAL A 102 8.63 -17.05 20.34
CA VAL A 102 9.64 -16.17 20.94
C VAL A 102 10.03 -16.62 22.34
N ALA A 103 9.06 -16.98 23.19
CA ALA A 103 9.32 -17.45 24.55
C ALA A 103 10.06 -18.80 24.56
N ALA A 104 9.86 -19.64 23.54
CA ALA A 104 10.57 -20.90 23.37
C ALA A 104 12.04 -20.72 22.89
N GLY A 105 12.46 -19.49 22.57
CA GLY A 105 13.81 -19.21 22.08
C GLY A 105 14.07 -19.76 20.67
N GLU A 106 13.02 -19.99 19.88
CA GLU A 106 13.16 -20.43 18.50
C GLU A 106 13.93 -19.39 17.65
N PRO A 107 14.60 -19.80 16.57
CA PRO A 107 15.28 -18.87 15.67
C PRO A 107 14.33 -17.76 15.17
N PRO A 108 14.81 -16.52 15.00
CA PRO A 108 14.04 -15.45 14.38
C PRO A 108 13.53 -15.90 13.01
N GLN A 109 12.28 -15.54 12.71
CA GLN A 109 11.66 -15.88 11.43
C GLN A 109 12.33 -15.08 10.30
N ASP A 110 12.50 -15.70 9.13
CA ASP A 110 12.76 -14.98 7.88
C ASP A 110 11.71 -13.87 7.71
N SER A 111 12.14 -12.68 7.28
CA SER A 111 11.44 -11.37 7.33
C SER A 111 11.60 -10.53 8.61
N SER A 112 12.38 -10.96 9.59
CA SER A 112 12.77 -10.10 10.73
C SER A 112 14.18 -9.54 10.56
N LEU A 113 14.43 -8.34 11.09
CA LEU A 113 15.76 -7.73 11.07
C LEU A 113 16.77 -8.62 11.79
N ALA A 114 16.37 -9.28 12.88
CA ALA A 114 17.22 -10.22 13.60
C ALA A 114 17.66 -11.42 12.75
N ALA A 115 16.80 -11.94 11.87
CA ALA A 115 17.18 -12.98 10.91
C ALA A 115 18.10 -12.42 9.82
N THR A 116 17.77 -11.25 9.26
CA THR A 116 18.58 -10.56 8.26
C THR A 116 20.00 -10.31 8.74
N TYR A 117 20.17 -9.78 9.96
CA TYR A 117 21.49 -9.53 10.53
C TYR A 117 22.33 -10.80 10.65
N ARG A 118 21.74 -11.94 11.05
CA ARG A 118 22.44 -13.22 11.09
C ARG A 118 22.90 -13.68 9.71
N LYS A 119 22.11 -13.43 8.67
CA LYS A 119 22.47 -13.75 7.28
C LYS A 119 23.62 -12.86 6.79
N LEU A 120 23.58 -11.56 7.09
CA LEU A 120 24.67 -10.63 6.78
C LEU A 120 25.97 -11.03 7.50
N ASP A 121 25.88 -11.35 8.79
CA ASP A 121 27.03 -11.80 9.58
C ASP A 121 27.63 -13.11 9.03
N ALA A 122 26.78 -14.02 8.53
CA ALA A 122 27.22 -15.28 7.91
C ALA A 122 27.82 -15.08 6.51
N ALA A 123 27.33 -14.11 5.74
CA ALA A 123 27.84 -13.79 4.41
C ALA A 123 29.19 -13.07 4.43
N GLY A 124 29.50 -12.34 5.51
CA GLY A 124 30.76 -11.62 5.65
C GLY A 124 30.90 -10.47 4.64
N THR A 125 29.82 -9.72 4.40
CA THR A 125 29.77 -8.65 3.39
C THR A 125 30.80 -7.56 3.66
N ASP A 126 31.55 -7.22 2.61
CA ASP A 126 32.56 -6.17 2.63
C ASP A 126 31.97 -4.77 2.90
N GLY A 127 32.66 -3.98 3.72
CA GLY A 127 32.18 -2.69 4.20
C GLY A 127 32.11 -1.59 3.13
N ASP A 128 33.05 -1.58 2.17
CA ASP A 128 33.01 -0.62 1.05
C ASP A 128 31.77 -0.89 0.20
N THR A 129 31.50 -2.17 -0.08
CA THR A 129 30.29 -2.60 -0.80
C THR A 129 29.01 -2.19 -0.06
N VAL A 130 28.95 -2.38 1.27
CA VAL A 130 27.80 -1.96 2.07
C VAL A 130 27.58 -0.45 2.01
N ALA A 131 28.65 0.34 2.15
CA ALA A 131 28.56 1.80 2.11
C ALA A 131 28.07 2.31 0.75
N GLU A 132 28.58 1.75 -0.35
CA GLU A 132 28.15 2.10 -1.71
C GLU A 132 26.67 1.74 -1.96
N GLN A 133 26.30 0.50 -1.62
CA GLN A 133 24.95 -0.01 -1.90
C GLN A 133 23.89 0.65 -1.03
N LEU A 134 24.22 1.06 0.20
CA LEU A 134 23.31 1.74 1.11
C LEU A 134 23.37 3.28 1.06
N ALA A 135 24.20 3.87 0.18
CA ALA A 135 24.18 5.31 -0.05
C ALA A 135 22.78 5.76 -0.47
N ASP A 136 22.18 6.72 0.25
CA ASP A 136 20.80 7.18 0.06
C ASP A 136 19.72 6.07 0.08
N ALA A 137 19.96 4.99 0.84
CA ALA A 137 18.99 3.93 1.02
C ALA A 137 17.61 4.48 1.44
N LEU A 138 16.57 3.92 0.84
CA LEU A 138 15.19 4.37 1.04
C LEU A 138 14.25 3.18 0.99
N VAL A 139 13.51 2.97 2.06
CA VAL A 139 12.31 2.15 2.08
C VAL A 139 11.14 3.09 2.27
N SER A 140 10.24 3.16 1.27
CA SER A 140 9.10 4.07 1.30
C SER A 140 7.78 3.33 1.08
N PRO A 141 7.04 3.02 2.16
CA PRO A 141 5.64 2.65 2.05
C PRO A 141 4.82 3.90 1.71
N VAL A 142 4.26 3.95 0.50
CA VAL A 142 3.46 5.07 0.00
C VAL A 142 1.97 4.78 0.22
N ILE A 143 1.38 5.45 1.21
CA ILE A 143 -0.02 5.27 1.61
C ILE A 143 -0.96 5.80 0.52
N THR A 144 -1.90 4.95 0.09
CA THR A 144 -2.96 5.33 -0.84
C THR A 144 -4.32 5.41 -0.17
N ALA A 145 -5.23 6.19 -0.75
CA ALA A 145 -6.62 6.24 -0.30
C ALA A 145 -7.25 4.86 -0.47
N HIS A 146 -8.11 4.45 0.46
CA HIS A 146 -8.77 3.16 0.37
C HIS A 146 -9.85 3.19 -0.72
N PRO A 147 -9.59 2.58 -1.88
CA PRO A 147 -10.41 2.79 -3.08
C PRO A 147 -11.75 2.08 -2.96
N THR A 148 -11.83 1.05 -2.12
CA THR A 148 -13.01 0.20 -1.94
C THR A 148 -13.63 0.23 -0.53
N GLU A 149 -13.23 1.16 0.36
CA GLU A 149 -13.72 1.10 1.75
C GLU A 149 -15.12 1.66 1.85
N THR A 150 -16.09 0.75 1.74
CA THR A 150 -17.47 1.09 1.99
C THR A 150 -17.81 1.07 3.47
N ARG A 151 -16.98 0.48 4.35
CA ARG A 151 -17.25 0.39 5.79
C ARG A 151 -17.16 1.73 6.50
N ARG A 152 -18.04 1.93 7.47
CA ARG A 152 -18.03 3.14 8.31
C ARG A 152 -16.89 3.08 9.33
N ARG A 153 -16.38 4.25 9.72
CA ARG A 153 -15.39 4.43 10.80
C ARG A 153 -15.75 3.64 12.07
N THR A 154 -17.02 3.67 12.46
CA THR A 154 -17.53 2.96 13.64
C THR A 154 -17.18 1.48 13.63
N VAL A 155 -17.17 0.81 12.46
CA VAL A 155 -16.81 -0.61 12.36
C VAL A 155 -15.37 -0.84 12.82
N PHE A 156 -14.44 -0.01 12.37
CA PHE A 156 -13.02 -0.11 12.75
C PHE A 156 -12.79 0.20 14.23
N ASP A 157 -13.41 1.27 14.73
CA ASP A 157 -13.25 1.70 16.12
C ASP A 157 -13.79 0.60 17.07
N VAL A 158 -14.91 -0.03 16.71
CA VAL A 158 -15.48 -1.16 17.45
C VAL A 158 -14.60 -2.41 17.35
N GLN A 159 -14.05 -2.74 16.17
CA GLN A 159 -13.12 -3.87 16.01
C GLN A 159 -11.87 -3.69 16.89
N ALA A 160 -11.24 -2.53 16.86
CA ALA A 160 -10.07 -2.24 17.69
C ALA A 160 -10.40 -2.38 19.18
N ARG A 161 -11.59 -1.92 19.60
CA ARG A 161 -12.05 -2.08 20.99
C ARG A 161 -12.29 -3.54 21.35
N ILE A 162 -12.90 -4.34 20.48
CA ILE A 162 -13.10 -5.78 20.69
C ILE A 162 -11.74 -6.49 20.81
N THR A 163 -10.78 -6.18 19.93
CA THR A 163 -9.42 -6.74 19.99
C THR A 163 -8.76 -6.49 21.34
N GLU A 164 -8.81 -5.25 21.84
CA GLU A 164 -8.20 -4.90 23.13
C GLU A 164 -8.93 -5.55 24.32
N LEU A 165 -10.26 -5.60 24.28
CA LEU A 165 -11.05 -6.29 25.29
C LEU A 165 -10.74 -7.79 25.32
N MET A 166 -10.61 -8.44 24.16
CA MET A 166 -10.23 -9.85 24.07
C MET A 166 -8.81 -10.11 24.61
N ARG A 167 -7.84 -9.22 24.31
CA ARG A 167 -6.48 -9.28 24.88
C ARG A 167 -6.49 -9.11 26.40
N THR A 168 -7.30 -8.18 26.89
CA THR A 168 -7.42 -7.91 28.33
C THR A 168 -8.10 -9.08 29.04
N ARG A 169 -9.14 -9.66 28.45
CA ARG A 169 -9.88 -10.82 28.98
C ARG A 169 -8.97 -12.01 29.26
N GLN A 170 -7.93 -12.23 28.45
CA GLN A 170 -6.96 -13.32 28.64
C GLN A 170 -6.10 -13.17 29.90
N ARG A 171 -6.06 -11.99 30.51
CA ARG A 171 -5.29 -11.74 31.74
C ARG A 171 -6.04 -12.11 33.01
N TYR A 172 -7.35 -12.34 32.91
CA TYR A 172 -8.24 -12.59 34.02
C TYR A 172 -8.88 -13.98 33.90
N THR A 173 -9.15 -14.60 35.03
CA THR A 173 -9.91 -15.84 35.11
C THR A 173 -11.41 -15.56 35.23
N PRO A 174 -12.30 -16.50 34.86
CA PRO A 174 -13.75 -16.31 34.95
C PRO A 174 -14.30 -16.00 36.35
N ALA A 175 -13.51 -16.25 37.41
CA ALA A 175 -13.90 -15.98 38.80
C ALA A 175 -13.65 -14.51 39.20
N GLU A 176 -12.86 -13.76 38.43
CA GLU A 176 -12.49 -12.37 38.73
C GLU A 176 -13.57 -11.40 38.21
N PRO A 177 -13.93 -10.35 38.98
CA PRO A 177 -14.98 -9.41 38.59
C PRO A 177 -14.66 -8.66 37.29
N GLU A 178 -13.39 -8.40 37.01
CA GLU A 178 -12.91 -7.78 35.77
C GLU A 178 -13.30 -8.62 34.54
N TYR A 179 -13.32 -9.95 34.65
CA TYR A 179 -13.71 -10.83 33.55
C TYR A 179 -15.17 -10.61 33.16
N ALA A 180 -16.08 -10.52 34.15
CA ALA A 180 -17.50 -10.27 33.92
C ALA A 180 -17.76 -8.86 33.37
N GLU A 181 -16.98 -7.86 33.81
CA GLU A 181 -17.06 -6.50 33.27
C GLU A 181 -16.62 -6.47 31.78
N ILE A 182 -15.51 -7.14 31.44
CA ILE A 182 -15.02 -7.23 30.07
C ILE A 182 -16.02 -7.95 29.17
N ASP A 183 -16.66 -9.03 29.64
CA ASP A 183 -17.73 -9.73 28.90
C ASP A 183 -18.89 -8.79 28.56
N THR A 184 -19.33 -7.99 29.55
CA THR A 184 -20.36 -6.98 29.36
C THR A 184 -19.94 -5.92 28.35
N GLN A 185 -18.68 -5.46 28.39
CA GLN A 185 -18.16 -4.50 27.43
C GLN A 185 -18.11 -5.08 26.01
N LEU A 186 -17.72 -6.35 25.85
CA LEU A 186 -17.72 -7.05 24.56
C LEU A 186 -19.12 -7.17 23.98
N ARG A 187 -20.13 -7.54 24.79
CA ARG A 187 -21.55 -7.55 24.38
C ARG A 187 -22.00 -6.18 23.89
N ARG A 188 -21.64 -5.10 24.59
CA ARG A 188 -21.95 -3.72 24.17
C ARG A 188 -21.29 -3.38 22.82
N GLN A 189 -20.06 -3.81 22.59
CA GLN A 189 -19.37 -3.56 21.32
C GLN A 189 -20.01 -4.34 20.16
N VAL A 190 -20.35 -5.62 20.34
CA VAL A 190 -21.02 -6.42 19.31
C VAL A 190 -22.41 -5.85 19.01
N LEU A 191 -23.15 -5.41 20.03
CA LEU A 191 -24.42 -4.70 19.84
C LEU A 191 -24.24 -3.40 19.06
N ALA A 192 -23.25 -2.57 19.42
CA ALA A 192 -22.96 -1.34 18.69
C ALA A 192 -22.62 -1.61 17.22
N LEU A 193 -21.90 -2.71 16.94
CA LEU A 193 -21.61 -3.17 15.59
C LEU A 193 -22.89 -3.55 14.85
N TRP A 194 -23.77 -4.35 15.47
CA TRP A 194 -25.06 -4.76 14.91
C TRP A 194 -26.01 -3.58 14.67
N ARG A 195 -25.97 -2.53 15.48
CA ARG A 195 -26.83 -1.35 15.31
C ARG A 195 -26.24 -0.32 14.34
N ALA A 196 -24.99 -0.49 13.92
CA ALA A 196 -24.36 0.35 12.91
C ALA A 196 -24.64 -0.16 11.48
N ALA A 197 -24.81 0.78 10.54
CA ALA A 197 -24.76 0.46 9.12
C ALA A 197 -23.33 0.03 8.75
N LEU A 198 -23.20 -1.14 8.09
CA LEU A 198 -21.92 -1.62 7.60
C LEU A 198 -21.37 -0.68 6.54
N ILE A 199 -22.17 -0.35 5.53
CA ILE A 199 -21.77 0.48 4.38
C ILE A 199 -22.17 1.95 4.52
N ARG A 200 -21.42 2.84 3.87
CA ARG A 200 -21.72 4.28 3.72
C ARG A 200 -22.81 4.51 2.66
N LEU A 201 -23.66 5.51 2.91
CA LEU A 201 -24.68 5.98 1.95
C LEU A 201 -24.14 7.02 0.96
N ALA A 202 -23.11 7.78 1.35
CA ALA A 202 -22.52 8.83 0.52
C ALA A 202 -21.05 8.52 0.23
N ARG A 203 -20.62 8.96 -0.95
CA ARG A 203 -19.22 8.90 -1.38
C ARG A 203 -18.31 9.67 -0.43
N LEU A 204 -17.11 9.14 -0.19
CA LEU A 204 -16.08 9.84 0.57
C LEU A 204 -15.60 11.07 -0.20
N ARG A 205 -15.44 12.18 0.49
CA ARG A 205 -14.71 13.33 -0.03
C ARG A 205 -13.22 13.11 0.22
N ILE A 206 -12.36 13.69 -0.63
CA ILE A 206 -10.91 13.54 -0.49
C ILE A 206 -10.41 14.06 0.87
N GLN A 207 -11.06 15.09 1.42
CA GLN A 207 -10.72 15.61 2.74
C GLN A 207 -10.92 14.56 3.84
N ASP A 208 -11.92 13.71 3.71
CA ASP A 208 -12.17 12.62 4.65
C ASP A 208 -11.11 11.51 4.48
N GLU A 209 -10.64 11.27 3.25
CA GLU A 209 -9.53 10.33 2.97
C GLU A 209 -8.20 10.80 3.59
N ILE A 210 -7.91 12.10 3.54
CA ILE A 210 -6.71 12.71 4.16
C ILE A 210 -6.70 12.42 5.67
N GLU A 211 -7.78 12.76 6.39
CA GLU A 211 -7.85 12.56 7.84
C GLU A 211 -7.80 11.07 8.23
N VAL A 212 -8.37 10.19 7.41
CA VAL A 212 -8.29 8.73 7.64
C VAL A 212 -6.86 8.22 7.50
N GLY A 213 -6.11 8.69 6.49
CA GLY A 213 -4.70 8.33 6.31
C GLY A 213 -3.82 8.81 7.45
N LEU A 214 -3.99 10.09 7.85
CA LEU A 214 -3.21 10.70 8.92
C LEU A 214 -3.42 10.05 10.30
N ARG A 215 -4.60 9.47 10.55
CA ARG A 215 -4.90 8.79 11.82
C ARG A 215 -3.93 7.66 12.17
N TYR A 216 -3.37 6.96 11.19
CA TYR A 216 -2.44 5.84 11.46
C TYR A 216 -1.13 6.31 12.11
N TYR A 217 -0.77 7.58 11.96
CA TYR A 217 0.39 8.17 12.62
C TYR A 217 0.26 8.17 14.14
N ASP A 218 -0.84 8.68 14.66
CA ASP A 218 -1.11 8.67 16.11
C ASP A 218 -1.33 7.26 16.66
N MET A 219 -1.93 6.36 15.86
CA MET A 219 -2.18 4.99 16.28
C MET A 219 -0.88 4.18 16.43
N SER A 220 0.07 4.35 15.49
CA SER A 220 1.29 3.54 15.48
C SER A 220 2.52 4.18 14.84
N LEU A 221 2.39 4.87 13.70
CA LEU A 221 3.55 5.15 12.85
C LEU A 221 4.53 6.16 13.47
N LEU A 222 4.04 7.14 14.24
CA LEU A 222 4.89 8.14 14.93
C LEU A 222 5.88 7.49 15.92
N GLU A 223 5.52 6.34 16.48
CA GLU A 223 6.37 5.60 17.41
C GLU A 223 7.22 4.54 16.68
N VAL A 224 6.60 3.80 15.77
CA VAL A 224 7.21 2.60 15.18
C VAL A 224 8.28 2.93 14.15
N ILE A 225 8.04 3.91 13.26
CA ILE A 225 8.98 4.21 12.17
C ILE A 225 10.32 4.73 12.73
N PRO A 226 10.35 5.75 13.62
CA PRO A 226 11.61 6.25 14.18
C PRO A 226 12.38 5.17 14.92
N ARG A 227 11.66 4.30 15.66
CA ARG A 227 12.27 3.19 16.39
C ARG A 227 12.98 2.21 15.46
N ILE A 228 12.34 1.77 14.38
CA ILE A 228 12.96 0.89 13.39
C ILE A 228 14.19 1.57 12.76
N ASN A 229 14.10 2.85 12.42
CA ASN A 229 15.22 3.60 11.87
C ASN A 229 16.44 3.63 12.80
N THR A 230 16.22 3.86 14.10
CA THR A 230 17.29 3.81 15.11
C THR A 230 17.86 2.40 15.24
N GLU A 231 17.01 1.38 15.40
CA GLU A 231 17.43 -0.02 15.55
C GLU A 231 18.28 -0.49 14.36
N VAL A 232 17.91 -0.11 13.13
CA VAL A 232 18.65 -0.46 11.92
C VAL A 232 19.98 0.29 11.85
N ARG A 233 19.96 1.61 12.07
CA ARG A 233 21.19 2.41 12.03
C ARG A 233 22.22 1.91 13.04
N ASP A 234 21.81 1.66 14.27
CA ASP A 234 22.70 1.19 15.33
C ASP A 234 23.25 -0.21 15.00
N ALA A 235 22.41 -1.12 14.53
CA ALA A 235 22.81 -2.47 14.16
C ALA A 235 23.81 -2.52 13.00
N LEU A 236 23.65 -1.65 11.98
CA LEU A 236 24.58 -1.58 10.85
C LEU A 236 25.88 -0.88 11.25
N ARG A 237 25.83 0.25 11.98
CA ARG A 237 27.03 0.95 12.46
C ARG A 237 27.86 0.11 13.44
N ALA A 238 27.23 -0.76 14.23
CA ALA A 238 27.95 -1.71 15.08
C ALA A 238 28.74 -2.76 14.27
N ARG A 239 28.25 -3.14 13.07
CA ARG A 239 28.90 -4.12 12.18
C ARG A 239 30.02 -3.51 11.34
N TRP A 240 29.84 -2.24 10.94
CA TRP A 240 30.77 -1.51 10.09
C TRP A 240 31.11 -0.14 10.71
N PRO A 241 31.79 -0.10 11.87
CA PRO A 241 32.01 1.13 12.66
C PRO A 241 32.88 2.19 11.98
N GLN A 242 33.64 1.80 10.96
CA GLN A 242 34.49 2.70 10.19
C GLN A 242 33.76 3.46 9.07
N TYR A 243 32.48 3.15 8.83
CA TYR A 243 31.66 3.80 7.80
C TYR A 243 30.51 4.59 8.41
N GLU A 244 30.24 5.77 7.85
CA GLU A 244 29.04 6.54 8.14
C GLU A 244 27.84 6.00 7.37
N LEU A 245 27.23 4.93 7.89
CA LEU A 245 26.05 4.32 7.29
C LEU A 245 24.77 5.04 7.72
N LEU A 246 23.82 5.13 6.77
CA LEU A 246 22.45 5.64 6.97
C LEU A 246 22.40 7.01 7.67
N GLU A 247 23.10 8.00 7.10
CA GLU A 247 23.01 9.40 7.53
C GLU A 247 21.55 9.89 7.55
N ARG A 248 20.79 9.52 6.52
CA ARG A 248 19.34 9.71 6.48
C ARG A 248 18.61 8.45 6.97
N PRO A 249 17.43 8.60 7.57
CA PRO A 249 16.57 7.46 7.92
C PRO A 249 16.25 6.62 6.68
N ILE A 250 16.45 5.31 6.77
CA ILE A 250 16.17 4.40 5.66
C ILE A 250 14.67 4.32 5.41
N LEU A 251 13.85 4.22 6.45
CA LEU A 251 12.39 4.10 6.36
C LEU A 251 11.74 5.49 6.40
N ARG A 252 11.16 5.92 5.27
CA ARG A 252 10.50 7.23 5.10
C ARG A 252 9.15 7.07 4.42
N PRO A 253 8.01 7.33 5.10
CA PRO A 253 6.69 7.11 4.52
C PRO A 253 6.36 8.14 3.43
N GLY A 254 5.53 7.72 2.47
CA GLY A 254 4.95 8.61 1.45
C GLY A 254 3.43 8.54 1.45
N SER A 255 2.79 9.41 0.68
CA SER A 255 1.35 9.40 0.47
C SER A 255 0.97 9.86 -0.94
N TRP A 256 -0.10 9.29 -1.47
CA TRP A 256 -0.81 9.77 -2.66
C TRP A 256 -2.11 10.49 -2.34
N ILE A 257 -2.55 10.43 -1.07
CA ILE A 257 -3.85 10.98 -0.65
C ILE A 257 -3.81 12.50 -0.74
N GLY A 258 -4.50 13.04 -1.74
CA GLY A 258 -4.53 14.48 -2.04
C GLY A 258 -3.51 14.94 -3.08
N GLY A 259 -2.65 14.05 -3.60
CA GLY A 259 -1.67 14.36 -4.65
C GLY A 259 -1.91 13.61 -5.97
N ASP A 260 -2.51 12.42 -5.92
CA ASP A 260 -2.86 11.64 -7.11
C ASP A 260 -4.21 12.06 -7.70
N ARG A 261 -4.14 12.76 -8.84
CA ARG A 261 -5.28 13.32 -9.57
C ARG A 261 -5.53 12.66 -10.93
N ASP A 262 -4.79 11.59 -11.24
CA ASP A 262 -4.98 10.83 -12.48
C ASP A 262 -6.42 10.28 -12.57
N GLY A 263 -7.18 10.91 -13.47
CA GLY A 263 -8.62 10.70 -13.65
C GLY A 263 -9.44 10.89 -12.37
N ASN A 264 -9.04 11.85 -11.52
CA ASN A 264 -9.81 12.33 -10.37
C ASN A 264 -9.86 13.87 -10.35
N PRO A 265 -10.89 14.50 -10.96
CA PRO A 265 -10.96 15.96 -11.08
C PRO A 265 -11.20 16.68 -9.74
N ASN A 266 -11.47 15.94 -8.66
CA ASN A 266 -11.73 16.50 -7.34
C ASN A 266 -10.43 16.87 -6.58
N VAL A 267 -9.26 16.45 -7.07
CA VAL A 267 -7.97 16.82 -6.47
C VAL A 267 -7.53 18.15 -7.07
N THR A 268 -7.71 19.22 -6.30
CA THR A 268 -7.39 20.61 -6.68
C THR A 268 -6.20 21.16 -5.90
N GLY A 269 -5.73 22.37 -6.21
CA GLY A 269 -4.69 23.05 -5.43
C GLY A 269 -5.05 23.20 -3.93
N GLU A 270 -6.33 23.44 -3.62
CA GLU A 270 -6.81 23.48 -2.22
C GLU A 270 -6.63 22.12 -1.52
N VAL A 271 -6.88 21.02 -2.23
CA VAL A 271 -6.71 19.66 -1.69
C VAL A 271 -5.22 19.36 -1.44
N VAL A 272 -4.32 19.76 -2.34
CA VAL A 272 -2.87 19.60 -2.17
C VAL A 272 -2.37 20.40 -0.97
N HIS A 273 -2.78 21.66 -0.86
CA HIS A 273 -2.45 22.51 0.30
C HIS A 273 -2.96 21.88 1.60
N ARG A 274 -4.22 21.44 1.64
CA ARG A 274 -4.80 20.77 2.81
C ARG A 274 -4.06 19.48 3.17
N ALA A 275 -3.75 18.62 2.20
CA ALA A 275 -3.08 17.34 2.45
C ALA A 275 -1.70 17.54 3.09
N THR A 276 -0.91 18.47 2.54
CA THR A 276 0.43 18.79 3.05
C THR A 276 0.39 19.47 4.41
N HIS A 277 -0.46 20.49 4.60
CA HIS A 277 -0.52 21.26 5.84
C HIS A 277 -1.14 20.46 7.01
N ARG A 278 -2.11 19.58 6.74
CA ARG A 278 -2.63 18.67 7.77
C ARG A 278 -1.59 17.63 8.18
N ALA A 279 -0.78 17.13 7.25
CA ALA A 279 0.34 16.24 7.57
C ALA A 279 1.37 16.95 8.46
N GLY A 280 1.78 18.17 8.07
CA GLY A 280 2.65 19.01 8.90
C GLY A 280 2.07 19.29 10.28
N ALA A 281 0.78 19.60 10.38
CA ALA A 281 0.10 19.83 11.66
C ALA A 281 0.18 18.63 12.62
N VAL A 282 0.10 17.39 12.10
CA VAL A 282 0.28 16.17 12.90
C VAL A 282 1.71 16.06 13.42
N ALA A 283 2.73 16.33 12.60
CA ALA A 283 4.13 16.32 13.03
C ALA A 283 4.39 17.37 14.12
N PHE A 284 3.99 18.63 13.89
CA PHE A 284 4.15 19.71 14.87
C PHE A 284 3.40 19.42 16.18
N ALA A 285 2.17 18.93 16.12
CA ALA A 285 1.40 18.56 17.32
C ALA A 285 2.12 17.48 18.14
N HIS A 286 2.68 16.46 17.47
CA HIS A 286 3.47 15.41 18.11
C HIS A 286 4.72 15.99 18.79
N TYR A 287 5.52 16.79 18.08
CA TYR A 287 6.74 17.37 18.63
C TYR A 287 6.47 18.30 19.82
N LEU A 288 5.47 19.17 19.72
CA LEU A 288 5.08 20.07 20.82
C LEU A 288 4.64 19.26 22.05
N LYS A 289 3.87 18.19 21.85
CA LYS A 289 3.46 17.27 22.93
C LYS A 289 4.66 16.58 23.59
N GLU A 290 5.61 16.10 22.80
CA GLU A 290 6.82 15.45 23.34
C GLU A 290 7.73 16.46 24.07
N LEU A 291 7.85 17.69 23.58
CA LEU A 291 8.56 18.77 24.27
C LEU A 291 7.90 19.15 25.60
N VAL A 292 6.57 19.18 25.69
CA VAL A 292 5.86 19.34 26.99
C VAL A 292 6.19 18.18 27.93
N GLY A 293 6.28 16.95 27.39
CA GLY A 293 6.72 15.79 28.14
C GLY A 293 8.13 15.93 28.70
N LEU A 294 9.08 16.35 27.86
CA LEU A 294 10.48 16.60 28.22
C LEU A 294 10.62 17.73 29.23
N GLU A 295 9.87 18.82 29.07
CA GLU A 295 9.86 19.94 30.03
C GLU A 295 9.45 19.46 31.43
N LYS A 296 8.50 18.52 31.53
CA LYS A 296 8.09 17.92 32.80
C LYS A 296 9.16 16.98 33.37
N SER A 297 9.76 16.13 32.55
CA SER A 297 10.66 15.06 33.01
C SER A 297 12.12 15.49 33.22
N LEU A 298 12.63 16.47 32.46
CA LEU A 298 14.02 16.94 32.57
C LEU A 298 14.17 18.03 33.64
N SER A 299 14.01 17.62 34.90
CA SER A 299 14.05 18.48 36.08
C SER A 299 15.42 18.50 36.80
N GLN A 300 16.50 18.14 36.11
CA GLN A 300 17.82 18.08 36.72
C GLN A 300 18.23 19.47 37.23
N SER A 301 18.60 19.54 38.51
CA SER A 301 19.00 20.80 39.15
C SER A 301 20.48 21.10 38.89
N ALA A 302 20.81 22.34 38.53
CA ALA A 302 22.17 22.85 38.39
C ALA A 302 23.02 22.72 39.68
N ARG A 303 22.39 22.40 40.82
CA ARG A 303 23.05 22.06 42.09
C ARG A 303 23.65 20.65 42.11
N LEU A 304 23.11 19.76 41.29
CA LEU A 304 23.44 18.33 41.26
C LEU A 304 24.19 17.92 39.99
N VAL A 305 23.89 18.57 38.87
CA VAL A 305 24.46 18.23 37.56
C VAL A 305 25.30 19.37 36.99
N ARG A 306 26.32 19.01 36.20
CA ARG A 306 27.08 19.97 35.40
C ARG A 306 26.51 19.98 33.98
N ILE A 307 26.36 21.17 33.42
CA ILE A 307 25.86 21.36 32.05
C ILE A 307 26.98 21.85 31.14
N THR A 308 26.83 21.60 29.84
CA THR A 308 27.75 22.15 28.83
C THR A 308 27.51 23.66 28.62
N PRO A 309 28.53 24.42 28.17
CA PRO A 309 28.34 25.82 27.78
C PRO A 309 27.29 26.03 26.68
N GLU A 310 27.14 25.06 25.77
CA GLU A 310 26.15 25.05 24.71
C GLU A 310 24.74 24.99 25.30
N LEU A 311 24.48 24.09 26.26
CA LEU A 311 23.18 24.00 26.92
C LEU A 311 22.88 25.27 27.73
N ALA A 312 23.88 25.84 28.41
CA ALA A 312 23.70 27.08 29.16
C ALA A 312 23.22 28.22 28.24
N ARG A 313 23.85 28.39 27.07
CA ARG A 313 23.42 29.37 26.05
C ARG A 313 22.00 29.10 25.56
N LEU A 314 21.66 27.84 25.31
CA LEU A 314 20.33 27.44 24.86
C LEU A 314 19.25 27.72 25.92
N ALA A 315 19.56 27.49 27.20
CA ALA A 315 18.67 27.79 28.32
C ALA A 315 18.45 29.30 28.51
N ASP A 316 19.48 30.12 28.31
CA ASP A 316 19.39 31.57 28.43
C ASP A 316 18.61 32.19 27.25
N ALA A 317 18.77 31.65 26.03
CA ALA A 317 18.00 32.07 24.86
C ALA A 317 16.50 31.74 24.95
N GLY A 318 16.09 30.84 25.86
CA GLY A 318 14.69 30.47 26.07
C GLY A 318 13.83 31.51 26.78
N HIS A 319 14.43 32.61 27.27
CA HIS A 319 13.77 33.73 27.95
C HIS A 319 12.79 33.30 29.07
N ASP A 320 13.15 32.24 29.82
CA ASP A 320 12.39 31.78 30.97
C ASP A 320 12.94 32.43 32.25
N ASP A 321 12.41 33.60 32.60
CA ASP A 321 12.82 34.40 33.76
C ASP A 321 12.16 33.93 35.07
N SER A 322 11.48 32.77 35.07
CA SER A 322 10.81 32.25 36.27
C SER A 322 11.81 31.90 37.37
N PRO A 323 11.70 32.53 38.55
CA PRO A 323 12.58 32.22 39.68
C PRO A 323 12.47 30.76 40.13
N GLN A 324 11.34 30.11 39.87
CA GLN A 324 11.07 28.72 40.24
C GLN A 324 11.81 27.71 39.34
N ARG A 325 12.23 28.09 38.14
CA ARG A 325 12.95 27.24 37.18
C ARG A 325 14.40 27.66 36.97
N ALA A 326 14.86 28.66 37.70
CA ALA A 326 16.20 29.23 37.55
C ALA A 326 17.31 28.18 37.75
N ASP A 327 17.09 27.18 38.61
CA ASP A 327 18.04 26.10 38.85
C ASP A 327 17.80 24.84 38.00
N GLU A 328 16.90 24.88 37.01
CA GLU A 328 16.55 23.73 36.14
C GLU A 328 16.94 24.00 34.67
N PRO A 329 18.25 23.93 34.33
CA PRO A 329 18.76 24.37 33.02
C PRO A 329 18.20 23.59 31.83
N TYR A 330 18.00 22.27 31.96
CA TYR A 330 17.42 21.44 30.89
C TYR A 330 15.97 21.82 30.60
N ARG A 331 15.16 22.05 31.66
CA ARG A 331 13.77 22.50 31.51
C ARG A 331 13.70 23.86 30.81
N ARG A 332 14.56 24.81 31.19
CA ARG A 332 14.66 26.14 30.55
C ARG A 332 15.02 26.02 29.06
N ALA A 333 16.02 25.21 28.72
CA ALA A 333 16.42 24.95 27.33
C ALA A 333 15.27 24.35 26.51
N VAL A 334 14.62 23.28 27.01
CA VAL A 334 13.49 22.63 26.32
C VAL A 334 12.31 23.57 26.14
N ARG A 335 12.02 24.43 27.12
CA ARG A 335 10.97 25.45 27.00
C ARG A 335 11.29 26.45 25.89
N GLY A 336 12.56 26.87 25.76
CA GLY A 336 13.03 27.71 24.65
C GLY A 336 12.87 27.04 23.29
N ILE A 337 13.27 25.76 23.17
CA ILE A 337 13.07 24.94 21.97
C ILE A 337 11.58 24.88 21.60
N ARG A 338 10.71 24.66 22.59
CA ARG A 338 9.24 24.61 22.40
C ARG A 338 8.65 25.94 21.94
N ALA A 339 9.16 27.06 22.44
CA ALA A 339 8.72 28.38 21.99
C ALA A 339 9.13 28.64 20.52
N ARG A 340 10.37 28.32 20.13
CA ARG A 340 10.82 28.40 18.73
C ARG A 340 9.99 27.48 17.83
N LEU A 341 9.68 26.27 18.27
CA LEU A 341 8.84 25.34 17.51
C LEU A 341 7.40 25.85 17.37
N THR A 342 6.85 26.48 18.41
CA THR A 342 5.53 27.13 18.36
C THR A 342 5.49 28.22 17.29
N ALA A 343 6.51 29.09 17.25
CA ALA A 343 6.62 30.11 16.21
C ALA A 343 6.79 29.51 14.80
N SER A 344 7.49 28.37 14.70
CA SER A 344 7.68 27.65 13.43
C SER A 344 6.36 27.10 12.89
N ALA A 345 5.55 26.49 13.77
CA ALA A 345 4.22 26.00 13.42
C ALA A 345 3.30 27.14 12.96
N LEU A 346 3.29 28.26 13.68
CA LEU A 346 2.51 29.44 13.30
C LEU A 346 2.93 30.00 11.93
N ARG A 347 4.24 30.05 11.64
CA ARG A 347 4.74 30.49 10.33
C ARG A 347 4.31 29.56 9.21
N ALA A 348 4.51 28.25 9.39
CA ALA A 348 4.29 27.26 8.34
C ALA A 348 2.81 26.90 8.12
N LEU A 349 1.99 26.94 9.17
CA LEU A 349 0.60 26.45 9.13
C LEU A 349 -0.44 27.57 9.30
N GLY A 350 -0.02 28.78 9.70
CA GLY A 350 -0.92 29.86 10.07
C GLY A 350 -1.61 29.68 11.44
N GLU A 351 -1.43 28.53 12.08
CA GLU A 351 -1.94 28.21 13.41
C GLU A 351 -0.98 27.30 14.19
N VAL A 352 -1.13 27.25 15.51
CA VAL A 352 -0.39 26.29 16.34
C VAL A 352 -1.29 25.07 16.57
N PRO A 353 -0.90 23.87 16.09
CA PRO A 353 -1.72 22.69 16.25
C PRO A 353 -1.64 22.16 17.69
N GLY A 354 -2.81 21.85 18.25
CA GLY A 354 -2.96 21.42 19.65
C GLY A 354 -2.91 22.57 20.66
N ASP A 355 -3.21 22.27 21.92
CA ASP A 355 -3.25 23.26 23.02
C ASP A 355 -1.94 23.22 23.84
N THR A 356 -0.79 23.16 23.15
CA THR A 356 0.54 22.94 23.74
C THR A 356 1.57 24.00 23.35
N GLY A 357 1.16 25.01 22.58
CA GLY A 357 2.01 26.14 22.19
C GLY A 357 2.39 27.02 23.38
N VAL A 358 3.51 27.74 23.25
CA VAL A 358 3.84 28.88 24.10
C VAL A 358 4.30 30.03 23.22
N ASP A 359 3.63 31.18 23.39
CA ASP A 359 4.04 32.41 22.74
C ASP A 359 4.98 33.21 23.64
N THR A 360 6.24 33.29 23.23
CA THR A 360 7.25 34.18 23.82
C THR A 360 7.88 35.12 22.79
N GLY A 361 7.31 35.26 21.59
CA GLY A 361 7.93 36.00 20.49
C GLY A 361 9.27 35.41 20.00
N ALA A 362 9.47 34.10 20.17
CA ALA A 362 10.69 33.42 19.72
C ALA A 362 10.80 33.38 18.19
N ARG A 363 12.04 33.37 17.66
CA ARG A 363 12.29 33.20 16.23
C ARG A 363 11.95 31.75 15.80
N PRO A 364 11.19 31.55 14.70
CA PRO A 364 10.95 30.21 14.16
C PRO A 364 12.26 29.53 13.69
N TYR A 365 12.26 28.20 13.66
CA TYR A 365 13.28 27.40 12.99
C TYR A 365 13.14 27.53 11.48
N ASP A 366 14.25 27.66 10.78
CA ASP A 366 14.24 27.71 9.31
C ASP A 366 14.21 26.31 8.68
N SER A 367 14.62 25.27 9.42
CA SER A 367 14.54 23.88 8.98
C SER A 367 14.40 22.90 10.16
N PRO A 368 13.98 21.65 9.91
CA PRO A 368 14.00 20.58 10.92
C PRO A 368 15.42 20.30 11.46
N GLN A 369 16.47 20.56 10.67
CA GLN A 369 17.85 20.36 11.11
C GLN A 369 18.22 21.29 12.28
N GLU A 370 17.78 22.54 12.25
CA GLU A 370 18.04 23.46 13.38
C GLU A 370 17.38 22.99 14.68
N LEU A 371 16.19 22.39 14.60
CA LEU A 371 15.54 21.77 15.76
C LEU A 371 16.36 20.55 16.25
N LEU A 372 16.85 19.71 15.34
CA LEU A 372 17.71 18.58 15.69
C LEU A 372 19.02 19.01 16.33
N ASP A 373 19.61 20.12 15.88
CA ASP A 373 20.85 20.67 16.43
C ASP A 373 20.63 21.10 17.89
N ASP A 374 19.55 21.84 18.18
CA ASP A 374 19.19 22.23 19.55
C ASP A 374 18.92 20.99 20.44
N LEU A 375 18.20 19.98 19.94
CA LEU A 375 17.98 18.73 20.68
C LEU A 375 19.27 17.92 20.88
N THR A 376 20.23 18.02 19.96
CA THR A 376 21.54 17.36 20.05
C THR A 376 22.40 18.02 21.12
N VAL A 377 22.30 19.35 21.31
CA VAL A 377 22.92 20.04 22.45
C VAL A 377 22.39 19.51 23.79
N VAL A 378 21.07 19.28 23.89
CA VAL A 378 20.46 18.69 25.09
C VAL A 378 21.00 17.28 25.36
N ASP A 379 21.01 16.42 24.34
CA ASP A 379 21.52 15.04 24.45
C ASP A 379 23.01 15.00 24.84
N ALA A 380 23.85 15.79 24.18
CA ALA A 380 25.27 15.85 24.46
C ALA A 380 25.55 16.28 25.91
N SER A 381 24.81 17.28 26.43
CA SER A 381 24.93 17.70 27.83
C SER A 381 24.48 16.62 28.81
N MET A 382 23.37 15.93 28.53
CA MET A 382 22.90 14.82 29.37
C MET A 382 23.93 13.70 29.43
N ARG A 383 24.50 13.30 28.28
CA ARG A 383 25.56 12.28 28.22
C ARG A 383 26.82 12.70 28.97
N ALA A 384 27.23 13.97 28.85
CA ALA A 384 28.36 14.52 29.60
C ALA A 384 28.14 14.54 31.13
N SER A 385 26.88 14.65 31.56
CA SER A 385 26.45 14.59 32.97
C SER A 385 26.30 13.15 33.50
N GLY A 386 26.38 12.13 32.62
CA GLY A 386 26.13 10.73 32.97
C GLY A 386 24.65 10.33 32.91
N ASP A 387 23.77 11.20 32.41
CA ASP A 387 22.31 11.01 32.31
C ASP A 387 21.90 10.30 31.01
N GLY A 388 22.76 9.44 30.46
CA GLY A 388 22.53 8.74 29.18
C GLY A 388 21.23 7.93 29.17
N LEU A 389 20.91 7.24 30.28
CA LEU A 389 19.67 6.48 30.41
C LEU A 389 18.40 7.33 30.24
N LEU A 390 18.44 8.61 30.64
CA LEU A 390 17.34 9.54 30.45
C LEU A 390 17.33 10.12 29.02
N ALA A 391 18.50 10.29 28.42
CA ALA A 391 18.63 10.77 27.05
C ALA A 391 18.13 9.74 26.02
N ASP A 392 18.34 8.45 26.30
CA ASP A 392 17.97 7.31 25.43
C ASP A 392 16.45 6.98 25.45
N ASP A 393 15.66 7.67 26.27
CA ASP A 393 14.20 7.53 26.34
C ASP A 393 13.50 8.58 25.43
N ARG A 394 12.76 9.52 26.02
CA ARG A 394 11.91 10.47 25.29
C ARG A 394 12.68 11.42 24.37
N LEU A 395 13.90 11.81 24.74
CA LEU A 395 14.72 12.72 23.94
C LEU A 395 15.19 12.04 22.65
N ALA A 396 15.73 10.82 22.75
CA ALA A 396 16.11 10.01 21.59
C ALA A 396 14.90 9.73 20.69
N ALA A 397 13.74 9.40 21.26
CA ALA A 397 12.51 9.21 20.50
C ALA A 397 12.10 10.45 19.71
N LEU A 398 12.10 11.64 20.34
CA LEU A 398 11.79 12.91 19.66
C LEU A 398 12.81 13.23 18.55
N ARG A 399 14.11 13.07 18.81
CA ARG A 399 15.16 13.28 17.81
C ARG A 399 14.96 12.34 16.60
N GLY A 400 14.70 11.07 16.85
CA GLY A 400 14.40 10.09 15.80
C GLY A 400 13.16 10.47 15.00
N ALA A 401 12.11 10.98 15.66
CA ALA A 401 10.89 11.42 15.00
C ALA A 401 11.11 12.67 14.13
N VAL A 402 11.85 13.68 14.60
CA VAL A 402 12.19 14.87 13.79
C VAL A 402 13.07 14.48 12.61
N GLN A 403 14.06 13.60 12.81
CA GLN A 403 14.93 13.14 11.72
C GLN A 403 14.15 12.35 10.66
N THR A 404 13.17 11.56 11.07
CA THR A 404 12.34 10.72 10.17
C THR A 404 11.32 11.54 9.40
N PHE A 405 10.62 12.45 10.06
CA PHE A 405 9.39 13.05 9.55
C PHE A 405 9.53 14.53 9.15
N GLY A 406 10.60 15.21 9.59
CA GLY A 406 10.79 16.64 9.35
C GLY A 406 9.57 17.47 9.79
N PHE A 407 9.30 18.59 9.12
CA PHE A 407 8.08 19.37 9.36
C PHE A 407 6.90 18.95 8.46
N HIS A 408 7.11 17.99 7.57
CA HIS A 408 6.13 17.59 6.54
C HIS A 408 5.42 16.27 6.84
N LEU A 409 5.88 15.50 7.85
CA LEU A 409 5.41 14.16 8.24
C LEU A 409 5.69 13.05 7.21
N GLN A 410 5.23 13.23 5.98
CA GLN A 410 5.34 12.27 4.89
C GLN A 410 5.40 13.00 3.55
N GLY A 411 6.15 12.47 2.59
CA GLY A 411 6.19 13.05 1.25
C GLY A 411 4.88 12.84 0.50
N LEU A 412 4.30 13.89 -0.08
CA LEU A 412 3.14 13.81 -0.96
C LEU A 412 3.60 13.68 -2.41
N ASP A 413 3.43 12.51 -3.03
CA ASP A 413 3.69 12.40 -4.48
C ASP A 413 2.54 13.04 -5.26
N MET A 414 2.89 13.83 -6.28
CA MET A 414 1.95 14.33 -7.27
C MET A 414 1.84 13.32 -8.41
N ARG A 415 0.65 13.05 -8.93
CA ARG A 415 0.47 12.15 -10.09
C ARG A 415 -0.58 12.65 -11.06
N GLN A 416 -0.27 12.62 -12.36
CA GLN A 416 -1.21 12.97 -13.44
C GLN A 416 -0.86 12.23 -14.74
N ASN A 417 -1.86 12.08 -15.60
CA ASN A 417 -1.73 11.46 -16.92
C ASN A 417 -1.01 12.37 -17.93
N SER A 418 -0.11 11.78 -18.74
CA SER A 418 0.65 12.45 -19.81
C SER A 418 -0.23 13.24 -20.80
N ASP A 419 -1.38 12.71 -21.21
CA ASP A 419 -2.30 13.40 -22.15
C ASP A 419 -2.77 14.76 -21.61
N VAL A 420 -2.86 14.90 -20.28
CA VAL A 420 -3.23 16.17 -19.64
C VAL A 420 -2.05 17.14 -19.67
N HIS A 421 -0.82 16.65 -19.52
CA HIS A 421 0.38 17.48 -19.65
C HIS A 421 0.50 18.03 -21.06
N GLU A 422 0.36 17.19 -22.09
CA GLU A 422 0.41 17.60 -23.50
C GLU A 422 -0.62 18.70 -23.79
N GLN A 423 -1.87 18.51 -23.35
CA GLN A 423 -2.95 19.49 -23.54
C GLN A 423 -2.64 20.83 -22.88
N VAL A 424 -2.17 20.81 -21.62
CA VAL A 424 -1.84 22.04 -20.89
C VAL A 424 -0.64 22.72 -21.53
N VAL A 425 0.44 22.00 -21.81
CA VAL A 425 1.65 22.56 -22.42
C VAL A 425 1.36 23.13 -23.81
N ALA A 426 0.54 22.47 -24.63
CA ALA A 426 0.09 23.00 -25.92
C ALA A 426 -0.59 24.36 -25.76
N GLU A 427 -1.48 24.49 -24.78
CA GLU A 427 -2.16 25.75 -24.49
C GLU A 427 -1.19 26.85 -24.00
N LEU A 428 -0.23 26.50 -23.13
CA LEU A 428 0.80 27.42 -22.66
C LEU A 428 1.67 27.93 -23.82
N PHE A 429 2.07 27.05 -24.72
CA PHE A 429 2.87 27.42 -25.89
C PHE A 429 2.10 28.28 -26.89
N ALA A 430 0.82 27.98 -27.12
CA ALA A 430 -0.03 28.79 -27.99
C ALA A 430 -0.21 30.20 -27.40
N TRP A 431 -0.46 30.28 -26.09
CA TRP A 431 -0.61 31.56 -25.38
C TRP A 431 0.68 32.39 -25.40
N ALA A 432 1.82 31.76 -25.12
CA ALA A 432 3.13 32.43 -25.08
C ALA A 432 3.66 32.79 -26.48
N GLY A 433 3.00 32.35 -27.55
CA GLY A 433 3.46 32.54 -28.93
C GLY A 433 4.69 31.68 -29.29
N VAL A 434 4.95 30.61 -28.53
CA VAL A 434 6.05 29.66 -28.77
C VAL A 434 5.70 28.71 -29.91
N HIS A 435 4.50 28.12 -29.88
CA HIS A 435 3.99 27.26 -30.95
C HIS A 435 2.47 27.19 -30.90
N SER A 436 1.79 27.33 -32.03
CA SER A 436 0.31 27.39 -32.08
C SER A 436 -0.38 26.02 -32.05
N ASP A 437 0.32 24.96 -32.44
CA ASP A 437 -0.23 23.60 -32.53
C ASP A 437 0.81 22.54 -32.12
N TYR A 438 1.22 22.59 -30.84
CA TYR A 438 2.27 21.72 -30.29
C TYR A 438 1.96 20.22 -30.48
N ALA A 439 0.69 19.82 -30.30
CA ALA A 439 0.25 18.43 -30.42
C ALA A 439 0.44 17.85 -31.83
N SER A 440 0.48 18.68 -32.87
CA SER A 440 0.76 18.19 -34.24
C SER A 440 2.24 17.83 -34.49
N LEU A 441 3.15 18.23 -33.61
CA LEU A 441 4.59 18.04 -33.82
C LEU A 441 5.00 16.57 -33.67
N PRO A 442 5.92 16.06 -34.51
CA PRO A 442 6.60 14.80 -34.26
C PRO A 442 7.43 14.83 -32.98
N GLU A 443 7.65 13.67 -32.36
CA GLU A 443 8.34 13.54 -31.07
C GLU A 443 9.70 14.27 -31.02
N ALA A 444 10.55 14.08 -32.03
CA ALA A 444 11.86 14.74 -32.07
C ALA A 444 11.76 16.28 -32.06
N GLU A 445 10.70 16.84 -32.66
CA GLU A 445 10.47 18.28 -32.66
C GLU A 445 9.89 18.76 -31.33
N ARG A 446 9.00 17.99 -30.70
CA ARG A 446 8.49 18.24 -29.34
C ARG A 446 9.63 18.29 -28.34
N VAL A 447 10.49 17.27 -28.32
CA VAL A 447 11.66 17.17 -27.43
C VAL A 447 12.59 18.36 -27.61
N ARG A 448 12.91 18.73 -28.87
CA ARG A 448 13.78 19.88 -29.15
C ARG A 448 13.18 21.19 -28.62
N LEU A 449 11.88 21.41 -28.83
CA LEU A 449 11.18 22.61 -28.37
C LEU A 449 11.13 22.68 -26.84
N LEU A 450 10.74 21.59 -26.18
CA LEU A 450 10.69 21.49 -24.73
C LEU A 450 12.07 21.68 -24.10
N ALA A 451 13.11 21.06 -24.64
CA ALA A 451 14.47 21.22 -24.14
C ALA A 451 14.95 22.69 -24.22
N ALA A 452 14.61 23.41 -25.30
CA ALA A 452 14.92 24.82 -25.44
C ALA A 452 14.18 25.68 -24.40
N GLU A 453 12.87 25.46 -24.22
CA GLU A 453 12.07 26.21 -23.24
C GLU A 453 12.43 25.86 -21.80
N LEU A 454 12.83 24.62 -21.49
CA LEU A 454 13.33 24.23 -20.17
C LEU A 454 14.55 25.04 -19.77
N THR A 455 15.47 25.34 -20.70
CA THR A 455 16.67 26.15 -20.40
C THR A 455 16.40 27.66 -20.33
N THR A 456 15.23 28.12 -20.76
CA THR A 456 14.91 29.55 -20.86
C THR A 456 14.32 30.06 -19.54
N ARG A 457 14.89 31.11 -18.94
CA ARG A 457 14.42 31.64 -17.64
C ARG A 457 13.13 32.47 -17.67
N ARG A 458 12.68 32.93 -18.85
CA ARG A 458 11.43 33.69 -18.94
C ARG A 458 10.24 32.76 -18.59
N PRO A 459 9.26 33.22 -17.79
CA PRO A 459 7.99 32.53 -17.64
C PRO A 459 7.26 32.44 -18.98
N LEU A 460 6.50 31.38 -19.21
CA LEU A 460 5.61 31.29 -20.36
C LEU A 460 4.38 32.19 -20.16
N LEU A 461 3.90 32.29 -18.92
CA LEU A 461 2.72 33.07 -18.60
C LEU A 461 3.05 34.42 -17.97
N GLY A 462 2.31 35.45 -18.39
CA GLY A 462 2.25 36.75 -17.73
C GLY A 462 0.95 36.94 -16.94
N PRO A 463 0.82 38.03 -16.15
CA PRO A 463 -0.36 38.29 -15.31
C PRO A 463 -1.71 38.36 -16.05
N GLY A 464 -1.70 38.56 -17.38
CA GLY A 464 -2.90 38.62 -18.22
C GLY A 464 -3.29 37.30 -18.89
N ALA A 465 -2.66 36.17 -18.53
CA ALA A 465 -2.93 34.87 -19.12
C ALA A 465 -4.40 34.47 -19.00
N ARG A 466 -5.02 34.06 -20.11
CA ARG A 466 -6.38 33.52 -20.15
C ARG A 466 -6.31 32.07 -20.55
N LEU A 467 -6.47 31.21 -19.57
CA LEU A 467 -6.36 29.76 -19.73
C LEU A 467 -7.74 29.12 -19.63
N SER A 468 -7.86 27.93 -20.19
CA SER A 468 -8.96 27.01 -19.98
C SER A 468 -9.05 26.60 -18.50
N ASP A 469 -10.24 26.14 -18.09
CA ASP A 469 -10.45 25.61 -16.74
C ASP A 469 -9.49 24.47 -16.40
N LEU A 470 -9.12 23.66 -17.40
CA LEU A 470 -8.18 22.55 -17.22
C LEU A 470 -6.78 23.09 -16.91
N ALA A 471 -6.22 23.93 -17.78
CA ALA A 471 -4.88 24.48 -17.61
C ALA A 471 -4.75 25.34 -16.34
N ALA A 472 -5.77 26.13 -16.01
CA ALA A 472 -5.81 26.89 -14.76
C ALA A 472 -5.75 25.98 -13.52
N LYS A 473 -6.60 24.93 -13.47
CA LYS A 473 -6.63 23.99 -12.36
C LYS A 473 -5.32 23.22 -12.20
N GLU A 474 -4.74 22.77 -13.31
CA GLU A 474 -3.48 22.02 -13.29
C GLU A 474 -2.30 22.89 -12.80
N LEU A 475 -2.22 24.16 -13.22
CA LEU A 475 -1.21 25.08 -12.71
C LEU A 475 -1.41 25.42 -11.23
N ASP A 476 -2.65 25.60 -10.78
CA ASP A 476 -2.96 25.88 -9.38
C ASP A 476 -2.54 24.70 -8.47
N VAL A 477 -2.64 23.47 -8.96
CA VAL A 477 -2.12 22.28 -8.27
C VAL A 477 -0.60 22.35 -8.11
N VAL A 478 0.15 22.67 -9.17
CA VAL A 478 1.62 22.76 -9.08
C VAL A 478 2.07 23.96 -8.23
N ARG A 479 1.34 25.09 -8.28
CA ARG A 479 1.58 26.25 -7.40
C ARG A 479 1.32 25.92 -5.93
N ALA A 480 0.28 25.15 -5.62
CA ALA A 480 0.02 24.69 -4.25
C ALA A 480 1.16 23.78 -3.74
N ALA A 481 1.73 22.94 -4.61
CA ALA A 481 2.93 22.16 -4.27
C ALA A 481 4.14 23.07 -3.98
N LYS A 482 4.35 24.14 -4.76
CA LYS A 482 5.40 25.14 -4.50
C LYS A 482 5.24 25.80 -3.12
N ALA A 483 4.03 26.24 -2.78
CA ALA A 483 3.74 26.82 -1.47
C ALA A 483 4.05 25.84 -0.34
N ALA A 484 3.61 24.59 -0.46
CA ALA A 484 3.91 23.56 0.53
C ALA A 484 5.42 23.29 0.72
N LEU A 485 6.21 23.33 -0.38
CA LEU A 485 7.66 23.21 -0.32
C LEU A 485 8.32 24.39 0.44
N ASP A 486 7.79 25.60 0.25
CA ASP A 486 8.28 26.81 0.92
C ASP A 486 7.94 26.81 2.42
N ASP A 487 6.74 26.33 2.77
CA ASP A 487 6.22 26.36 4.14
C ASP A 487 6.77 25.22 5.01
N LEU A 488 6.90 24.01 4.45
CA LEU A 488 7.19 22.77 5.19
C LEU A 488 8.54 22.11 4.83
N GLY A 489 9.20 22.59 3.77
CA GLY A 489 10.53 22.16 3.35
C GLY A 489 10.54 21.26 2.10
N PRO A 490 11.74 20.99 1.54
CA PRO A 490 11.91 20.39 0.20
C PRO A 490 11.42 18.95 0.07
N ASP A 491 11.33 18.20 1.17
CA ASP A 491 10.88 16.80 1.17
C ASP A 491 9.34 16.66 1.17
N THR A 492 8.60 17.77 1.27
CA THR A 492 7.13 17.78 1.34
C THR A 492 6.47 17.21 0.08
N VAL A 493 7.04 17.51 -1.09
CA VAL A 493 6.62 16.98 -2.39
C VAL A 493 7.86 16.38 -3.05
N PRO A 494 8.16 15.10 -2.83
CA PRO A 494 9.41 14.54 -3.33
C PRO A 494 9.36 14.24 -4.83
N ASN A 495 8.18 13.93 -5.38
CA ASN A 495 8.06 13.45 -6.76
C ASN A 495 6.79 13.93 -7.48
N TYR A 496 6.92 13.99 -8.81
CA TYR A 496 5.85 14.18 -9.77
C TYR A 496 5.86 13.00 -10.75
N ILE A 497 4.81 12.18 -10.67
CA ILE A 497 4.65 10.92 -11.38
C ILE A 497 3.78 11.13 -12.63
N ILE A 498 4.22 10.58 -13.76
CA ILE A 498 3.55 10.70 -15.07
C ILE A 498 2.90 9.36 -15.42
N SER A 499 1.60 9.22 -15.19
CA SER A 499 0.83 8.03 -15.62
C SER A 499 0.78 7.95 -17.15
N MET A 500 0.76 6.74 -17.70
CA MET A 500 0.76 6.48 -19.16
C MET A 500 1.94 7.17 -19.87
N CYS A 501 3.12 7.15 -19.26
CA CYS A 501 4.32 7.70 -19.88
C CYS A 501 4.77 6.77 -21.02
N THR A 502 4.83 7.30 -22.24
CA THR A 502 5.18 6.54 -23.45
C THR A 502 6.37 7.14 -24.21
N SER A 503 6.69 8.41 -23.96
CA SER A 503 7.65 9.18 -24.75
C SER A 503 8.61 10.02 -23.90
N VAL A 504 9.61 10.63 -24.55
CA VAL A 504 10.53 11.57 -23.89
C VAL A 504 9.83 12.92 -23.67
N SER A 505 8.95 13.34 -24.59
CA SER A 505 8.17 14.58 -24.41
C SER A 505 7.36 14.56 -23.12
N ASP A 506 6.75 13.43 -22.77
CA ASP A 506 5.95 13.29 -21.53
C ASP A 506 6.75 13.69 -20.27
N VAL A 507 8.02 13.26 -20.21
CA VAL A 507 8.95 13.58 -19.11
C VAL A 507 9.28 15.07 -19.08
N LEU A 508 9.54 15.65 -20.26
CA LEU A 508 9.95 17.04 -20.39
C LEU A 508 8.79 18.03 -20.20
N GLU A 509 7.56 17.65 -20.55
CA GLU A 509 6.34 18.42 -20.30
C GLU A 509 6.09 18.57 -18.79
N ALA A 510 6.20 17.49 -18.02
CA ALA A 510 6.09 17.56 -16.57
C ALA A 510 7.18 18.47 -15.96
N ALA A 511 8.43 18.36 -16.43
CA ALA A 511 9.52 19.25 -16.02
C ALA A 511 9.22 20.72 -16.34
N LEU A 512 8.60 21.01 -17.49
CA LEU A 512 8.22 22.36 -17.89
C LEU A 512 7.13 22.93 -16.98
N LEU A 513 6.15 22.12 -16.58
CA LEU A 513 5.11 22.54 -15.63
C LEU A 513 5.71 22.85 -14.25
N LEU A 514 6.65 22.04 -13.77
CA LEU A 514 7.39 22.32 -12.52
C LEU A 514 8.19 23.63 -12.62
N LYS A 515 8.78 23.91 -13.79
CA LYS A 515 9.48 25.16 -14.06
C LYS A 515 8.56 26.37 -14.04
N GLU A 516 7.39 26.27 -14.67
CA GLU A 516 6.42 27.37 -14.72
C GLU A 516 5.87 27.74 -13.34
N ALA A 517 5.80 26.78 -12.41
CA ALA A 517 5.45 27.02 -11.02
C ALA A 517 6.61 27.51 -10.13
N GLY A 518 7.84 27.60 -10.67
CA GLY A 518 9.05 27.97 -9.93
C GLY A 518 9.57 26.89 -8.97
N ILE A 519 9.15 25.63 -9.15
CA ILE A 519 9.70 24.47 -8.42
C ILE A 519 11.02 24.03 -9.05
N LEU A 520 11.09 24.06 -10.38
CA LEU A 520 12.30 23.77 -11.13
C LEU A 520 12.94 25.09 -11.57
N ASP A 521 14.15 25.36 -11.07
CA ASP A 521 15.01 26.43 -11.57
C ASP A 521 16.00 25.82 -12.58
N PRO A 522 16.00 26.26 -13.86
CA PRO A 522 16.92 25.73 -14.85
C PRO A 522 18.40 26.11 -14.64
N GLY A 523 18.69 26.97 -13.67
CA GLY A 523 20.03 27.46 -13.41
C GLY A 523 20.51 28.38 -14.54
N ASP A 524 21.80 28.64 -14.57
CA ASP A 524 22.48 29.41 -15.63
C ASP A 524 23.86 28.80 -15.92
N ALA A 525 24.75 29.57 -16.53
CA ALA A 525 26.10 29.11 -16.85
C ALA A 525 26.97 28.87 -15.60
N GLN A 526 26.65 29.49 -14.46
CA GLN A 526 27.41 29.39 -13.21
C GLN A 526 26.69 28.57 -12.13
N THR A 527 25.36 28.46 -12.24
CA THR A 527 24.52 27.79 -11.26
C THR A 527 23.90 26.54 -11.90
N PRO A 528 24.08 25.33 -11.33
CA PRO A 528 23.41 24.14 -11.83
C PRO A 528 21.88 24.29 -11.71
N PRO A 529 21.09 23.56 -12.52
CA PRO A 529 19.66 23.56 -12.31
C PRO A 529 19.33 22.93 -10.94
N HIS A 530 18.18 23.31 -10.38
CA HIS A 530 17.72 22.80 -9.09
C HIS A 530 16.23 22.48 -9.14
N SER A 531 15.84 21.32 -8.63
CA SER A 531 14.45 21.00 -8.35
C SER A 531 14.34 20.03 -7.18
N PRO A 532 13.59 20.36 -6.12
CA PRO A 532 13.36 19.43 -5.01
C PRO A 532 12.43 18.27 -5.43
N VAL A 533 11.62 18.46 -6.48
CA VAL A 533 10.69 17.45 -7.00
C VAL A 533 11.36 16.64 -8.12
N GLY A 534 11.40 15.32 -7.97
CA GLY A 534 11.83 14.40 -9.03
C GLY A 534 10.72 14.16 -10.07
N VAL A 535 11.08 14.07 -11.35
CA VAL A 535 10.15 13.65 -12.41
C VAL A 535 10.25 12.14 -12.59
N VAL A 536 9.13 11.44 -12.43
CA VAL A 536 9.08 9.96 -12.36
C VAL A 536 8.16 9.44 -13.48
N PRO A 537 8.72 8.82 -14.54
CA PRO A 537 7.89 8.14 -15.53
C PRO A 537 7.24 6.89 -14.94
N LEU A 538 5.96 6.67 -15.23
CA LEU A 538 5.23 5.45 -14.90
C LEU A 538 4.89 4.68 -16.18
N PHE A 539 5.52 3.51 -16.35
CA PHE A 539 5.25 2.57 -17.44
C PHE A 539 4.20 1.55 -16.98
N GLU A 540 3.02 1.54 -17.62
CA GLU A 540 1.84 0.78 -17.13
C GLU A 540 1.43 -0.40 -18.03
N THR A 541 1.58 -0.29 -19.35
CA THR A 541 1.22 -1.35 -20.30
C THR A 541 2.42 -2.26 -20.59
N ILE A 542 2.18 -3.44 -21.18
CA ILE A 542 3.27 -4.36 -21.51
C ILE A 542 4.24 -3.73 -22.53
N ASP A 543 3.71 -2.98 -23.49
CA ASP A 543 4.55 -2.32 -24.50
C ASP A 543 5.34 -1.15 -23.89
N ASP A 544 4.74 -0.39 -22.97
CA ASP A 544 5.46 0.67 -22.25
C ASP A 544 6.58 0.10 -21.37
N LEU A 545 6.33 -1.04 -20.70
CA LEU A 545 7.34 -1.73 -19.88
C LEU A 545 8.52 -2.18 -20.72
N ARG A 546 8.26 -2.71 -21.93
CA ARG A 546 9.31 -3.11 -22.88
C ARG A 546 10.11 -1.93 -23.41
N ALA A 547 9.45 -0.80 -23.69
CA ALA A 547 10.09 0.40 -24.20
C ALA A 547 10.72 1.30 -23.12
N GLY A 548 10.37 1.07 -21.84
CA GLY A 548 10.65 2.02 -20.76
C GLY A 548 12.14 2.29 -20.53
N ALA A 549 13.00 1.27 -20.67
CA ALA A 549 14.45 1.43 -20.57
C ALA A 549 15.01 2.31 -21.70
N ASP A 550 14.54 2.10 -22.94
CA ASP A 550 14.97 2.91 -24.09
C ASP A 550 14.49 4.36 -23.97
N THR A 551 13.23 4.57 -23.54
CA THR A 551 12.69 5.92 -23.27
C THR A 551 13.48 6.63 -22.18
N LEU A 552 13.88 5.92 -21.12
CA LEU A 552 14.72 6.47 -20.06
C LEU A 552 16.10 6.90 -20.57
N VAL A 553 16.76 6.04 -21.35
CA VAL A 553 18.07 6.36 -21.94
C VAL A 553 17.94 7.57 -22.87
N ALA A 554 16.93 7.58 -23.76
CA ALA A 554 16.69 8.69 -24.67
C ALA A 554 16.41 10.01 -23.91
N ALA A 555 15.69 9.98 -22.79
CA ALA A 555 15.49 11.16 -21.95
C ALA A 555 16.81 11.66 -21.33
N LEU A 556 17.69 10.76 -20.89
CA LEU A 556 19.02 11.09 -20.36
C LEU A 556 19.99 11.61 -21.44
N GLU A 557 19.76 11.28 -22.71
CA GLU A 557 20.51 11.86 -23.84
C GLU A 557 20.14 13.32 -24.10
N VAL A 558 18.99 13.81 -23.60
CA VAL A 558 18.60 15.22 -23.69
C VAL A 558 19.41 16.04 -22.67
N PRO A 559 20.31 16.96 -23.11
CA PRO A 559 21.23 17.64 -22.20
C PRO A 559 20.54 18.46 -21.09
N ALA A 560 19.38 19.04 -21.40
CA ALA A 560 18.60 19.80 -20.42
C ALA A 560 18.11 18.91 -19.26
N TYR A 561 17.67 17.68 -19.56
CA TYR A 561 17.21 16.72 -18.56
C TYR A 561 18.36 16.05 -17.83
N HIS A 562 19.42 15.66 -18.55
CA HIS A 562 20.63 15.11 -17.94
C HIS A 562 21.21 16.02 -16.85
N ARG A 563 21.26 17.34 -17.09
CA ARG A 563 21.73 18.30 -16.07
C ARG A 563 20.85 18.31 -14.81
N LEU A 564 19.54 18.10 -14.94
CA LEU A 564 18.63 17.98 -13.80
C LEU A 564 18.92 16.71 -12.98
N VAL A 565 19.13 15.59 -13.67
CA VAL A 565 19.47 14.30 -13.03
C VAL A 565 20.84 14.36 -12.34
N VAL A 566 21.85 14.99 -12.97
CA VAL A 566 23.16 15.26 -12.35
C VAL A 566 23.02 16.12 -11.09
N ALA A 567 22.21 17.18 -11.14
CA ALA A 567 21.99 18.06 -9.98
C ALA A 567 21.30 17.33 -8.81
N ARG A 568 20.61 16.22 -9.10
CA ARG A 568 20.02 15.29 -8.12
C ARG A 568 20.93 14.10 -7.81
N GLY A 569 22.24 14.22 -8.02
CA GLY A 569 23.22 13.19 -7.66
C GLY A 569 23.16 11.95 -8.54
N MET A 570 22.80 12.09 -9.81
CA MET A 570 22.60 10.99 -10.76
C MET A 570 21.51 10.00 -10.32
N GLN A 571 20.56 10.44 -9.48
CA GLN A 571 19.44 9.60 -9.03
C GLN A 571 18.24 9.77 -9.96
N GLN A 572 17.70 8.66 -10.44
CA GLN A 572 16.50 8.66 -11.25
C GLN A 572 15.56 7.58 -10.75
N GLU A 573 14.32 7.99 -10.47
CA GLU A 573 13.26 7.09 -10.06
C GLU A 573 12.36 6.75 -11.25
N VAL A 574 11.95 5.49 -11.35
CA VAL A 574 11.01 4.97 -12.36
C VAL A 574 9.93 4.19 -11.65
N MET A 575 8.68 4.43 -12.02
CA MET A 575 7.54 3.72 -11.47
C MET A 575 7.05 2.64 -12.44
N LEU A 576 6.68 1.47 -11.90
CA LEU A 576 6.19 0.33 -12.69
C LEU A 576 4.74 0.00 -12.33
N GLY A 577 3.88 -0.09 -13.34
CA GLY A 577 2.46 -0.39 -13.21
C GLY A 577 2.13 -1.87 -13.42
N TYR A 578 1.57 -2.53 -12.41
CA TYR A 578 1.30 -3.98 -12.43
C TYR A 578 -0.10 -4.34 -12.93
N SER A 579 -1.11 -3.61 -12.41
CA SER A 579 -2.51 -4.02 -12.54
C SER A 579 -3.06 -3.85 -13.97
N ASP A 580 -2.61 -2.82 -14.68
CA ASP A 580 -3.01 -2.58 -16.06
C ASP A 580 -2.33 -3.54 -17.04
N SER A 581 -1.04 -3.86 -16.84
CA SER A 581 -0.35 -4.94 -17.57
C SER A 581 -1.03 -6.30 -17.44
N ASN A 582 -1.56 -6.64 -16.24
CA ASN A 582 -2.29 -7.89 -16.04
C ASN A 582 -3.64 -7.92 -16.79
N LYS A 583 -4.33 -6.78 -16.90
CA LYS A 583 -5.55 -6.65 -17.71
C LYS A 583 -5.24 -6.78 -19.21
N ASP A 584 -4.05 -6.37 -19.63
CA ASP A 584 -3.62 -6.37 -21.02
C ASP A 584 -3.23 -7.77 -21.52
N GLY A 585 -2.33 -8.46 -20.80
CA GLY A 585 -1.72 -9.72 -21.26
C GLY A 585 -1.89 -10.95 -20.38
N GLY A 586 -2.60 -10.85 -19.23
CA GLY A 586 -2.79 -11.97 -18.31
C GLY A 586 -1.63 -12.18 -17.32
N TYR A 587 -1.86 -13.07 -16.34
CA TYR A 587 -1.06 -13.12 -15.11
C TYR A 587 0.42 -13.42 -15.30
N LEU A 588 0.76 -14.54 -15.94
CA LEU A 588 2.17 -14.95 -16.11
C LEU A 588 2.93 -13.96 -17.00
N ALA A 589 2.32 -13.54 -18.11
CA ALA A 589 2.93 -12.61 -19.07
C ALA A 589 3.20 -11.24 -18.44
N ALA A 590 2.26 -10.71 -17.65
CA ALA A 590 2.44 -9.44 -16.97
C ALA A 590 3.55 -9.51 -15.92
N ASN A 591 3.57 -10.53 -15.06
CA ASN A 591 4.64 -10.69 -14.06
C ASN A 591 6.01 -10.83 -14.71
N TRP A 592 6.11 -11.54 -15.84
CA TRP A 592 7.36 -11.66 -16.58
C TRP A 592 7.77 -10.36 -17.27
N ALA A 593 6.84 -9.65 -17.92
CA ALA A 593 7.11 -8.35 -18.55
C ALA A 593 7.68 -7.34 -17.55
N LEU A 594 7.16 -7.32 -16.32
CA LEU A 594 7.69 -6.51 -15.24
C LEU A 594 9.11 -6.92 -14.85
N TYR A 595 9.35 -8.22 -14.65
CA TYR A 595 10.69 -8.72 -14.30
C TYR A 595 11.72 -8.38 -15.40
N ARG A 596 11.34 -8.54 -16.67
CA ARG A 596 12.15 -8.16 -17.83
C ARG A 596 12.42 -6.66 -17.87
N ALA A 597 11.41 -5.82 -17.67
CA ALA A 597 11.57 -4.38 -17.65
C ALA A 597 12.51 -3.93 -16.51
N GLU A 598 12.43 -4.56 -15.34
CA GLU A 598 13.35 -4.29 -14.23
C GLU A 598 14.80 -4.67 -14.62
N LEU A 599 15.04 -5.82 -15.26
CA LEU A 599 16.36 -6.18 -15.80
C LEU A 599 16.89 -5.15 -16.81
N ASP A 600 16.05 -4.75 -17.76
CA ASP A 600 16.43 -3.81 -18.82
C ASP A 600 16.73 -2.41 -18.23
N LEU A 601 15.97 -1.97 -17.22
CA LEU A 601 16.22 -0.74 -16.47
C LEU A 601 17.50 -0.80 -15.64
N VAL A 602 17.80 -1.94 -15.01
CA VAL A 602 19.07 -2.14 -14.27
C VAL A 602 20.25 -2.03 -15.22
N GLU A 603 20.16 -2.63 -16.41
CA GLU A 603 21.20 -2.52 -17.43
C GLU A 603 21.32 -1.10 -17.99
N ALA A 604 20.19 -0.39 -18.22
CA ALA A 604 20.19 1.02 -18.58
C ALA A 604 20.88 1.88 -17.52
N ALA A 605 20.61 1.61 -16.24
CA ALA A 605 21.25 2.29 -15.12
C ALA A 605 22.76 2.06 -15.09
N ARG A 606 23.20 0.82 -15.34
CA ARG A 606 24.62 0.47 -15.45
C ARG A 606 25.31 1.19 -16.61
N LYS A 607 24.67 1.28 -17.78
CA LYS A 607 25.20 1.95 -18.98
C LYS A 607 25.32 3.46 -18.80
N THR A 608 24.34 4.09 -18.16
CA THR A 608 24.25 5.55 -18.02
C THR A 608 24.90 6.07 -16.74
N GLY A 609 25.15 5.20 -15.76
CA GLY A 609 25.74 5.56 -14.47
C GLY A 609 24.75 6.17 -13.48
N ILE A 610 23.44 6.13 -13.77
CA ILE A 610 22.42 6.58 -12.80
C ILE A 610 22.30 5.59 -11.64
N ARG A 611 21.95 6.12 -10.47
CA ARG A 611 21.39 5.34 -9.38
C ARG A 611 19.88 5.22 -9.59
N LEU A 612 19.47 4.07 -10.13
CA LEU A 612 18.07 3.74 -10.34
C LEU A 612 17.36 3.51 -9.00
N ARG A 613 16.14 4.03 -8.90
CA ARG A 613 15.18 3.70 -7.85
C ARG A 613 13.91 3.21 -8.50
N LEU A 614 13.44 2.04 -8.11
CA LEU A 614 12.16 1.51 -8.59
C LEU A 614 11.05 1.84 -7.60
N PHE A 615 9.94 2.33 -8.14
CA PHE A 615 8.70 2.52 -7.40
C PHE A 615 7.64 1.53 -7.91
N HIS A 616 7.32 0.56 -7.07
CA HIS A 616 6.36 -0.48 -7.38
C HIS A 616 4.92 0.03 -7.15
N GLY A 617 4.17 0.12 -8.25
CA GLY A 617 2.77 0.54 -8.25
C GLY A 617 1.79 -0.45 -7.64
N ARG A 618 0.51 -0.10 -7.72
CA ARG A 618 -0.57 -0.92 -7.19
C ARG A 618 -0.65 -2.27 -7.91
N GLY A 619 -0.74 -3.34 -7.12
CA GLY A 619 -1.18 -4.64 -7.60
C GLY A 619 -0.08 -5.60 -8.02
N GLY A 620 1.18 -5.30 -7.68
CA GLY A 620 2.28 -6.27 -7.75
C GLY A 620 2.30 -7.23 -6.57
N THR A 621 3.04 -8.33 -6.72
CA THR A 621 3.30 -9.32 -5.66
C THR A 621 3.79 -8.68 -4.36
N VAL A 622 4.55 -7.57 -4.46
CA VAL A 622 5.09 -6.76 -3.34
C VAL A 622 4.00 -5.99 -2.57
N GLY A 623 2.98 -5.47 -3.27
CA GLY A 623 1.97 -4.54 -2.73
C GLY A 623 0.66 -5.18 -2.30
N ARG A 624 0.36 -6.42 -2.74
CA ARG A 624 -0.98 -7.04 -2.56
C ARG A 624 -1.18 -7.80 -1.25
N GLY A 625 -0.13 -7.96 -0.44
CA GLY A 625 -0.19 -8.76 0.80
C GLY A 625 -0.67 -10.20 0.59
N GLY A 626 -0.67 -10.67 -0.66
CA GLY A 626 -1.08 -12.02 -1.08
C GLY A 626 -0.08 -13.02 -0.52
N GLY A 627 1.16 -12.90 -0.97
CA GLY A 627 2.33 -13.39 -0.28
C GLY A 627 2.82 -12.41 0.80
N ARG A 628 3.91 -12.79 1.48
CA ARG A 628 4.61 -11.90 2.42
C ARG A 628 5.36 -10.86 1.59
N SER A 629 5.22 -9.56 1.86
CA SER A 629 5.93 -8.50 1.12
C SER A 629 7.44 -8.74 1.03
N TYR A 630 8.01 -9.34 2.07
CA TYR A 630 9.39 -9.81 2.10
C TYR A 630 9.76 -10.76 0.94
N ASP A 631 8.98 -11.83 0.72
CA ASP A 631 9.27 -12.82 -0.34
C ASP A 631 9.19 -12.19 -1.73
N ALA A 632 8.30 -11.22 -1.90
CA ALA A 632 8.16 -10.49 -3.15
C ALA A 632 9.31 -9.50 -3.41
N ILE A 633 9.92 -8.93 -2.36
CA ILE A 633 11.13 -8.11 -2.51
C ILE A 633 12.32 -9.00 -2.91
N LEU A 634 12.47 -10.18 -2.29
CA LEU A 634 13.50 -11.14 -2.67
C LEU A 634 13.32 -11.73 -4.09
N ALA A 635 12.11 -11.64 -4.63
CA ALA A 635 11.76 -12.09 -5.97
C ALA A 635 12.09 -11.10 -7.08
N GLN A 636 12.57 -9.90 -6.76
CA GLN A 636 13.02 -8.93 -7.75
C GLN A 636 14.36 -9.35 -8.39
N PRO A 637 14.66 -8.91 -9.62
CA PRO A 637 15.92 -9.24 -10.28
C PRO A 637 17.11 -8.62 -9.54
N ALA A 638 18.28 -9.25 -9.72
CA ALA A 638 19.51 -8.77 -9.13
C ALA A 638 19.79 -7.32 -9.58
N GLY A 639 20.10 -6.44 -8.62
CA GLY A 639 20.38 -5.03 -8.89
C GLY A 639 19.15 -4.11 -9.02
N ALA A 640 17.92 -4.63 -8.94
CA ALA A 640 16.71 -3.81 -9.00
C ALA A 640 16.48 -2.96 -7.73
N VAL A 641 16.75 -3.54 -6.55
CA VAL A 641 16.51 -2.88 -5.26
C VAL A 641 17.62 -1.89 -4.91
N ARG A 642 18.90 -2.30 -4.93
CA ARG A 642 20.10 -1.45 -4.63
C ARG A 642 19.87 -0.42 -3.51
N GLY A 643 19.48 -0.90 -2.33
CA GLY A 643 19.23 -0.10 -1.13
C GLY A 643 17.93 0.70 -1.15
N SER A 644 17.12 0.58 -2.20
CA SER A 644 15.96 1.41 -2.44
C SER A 644 14.72 0.62 -2.85
N LEU A 645 13.67 0.71 -2.04
CA LEU A 645 12.36 0.13 -2.28
C LEU A 645 11.28 1.18 -2.02
N ARG A 646 10.59 1.63 -3.06
CA ARG A 646 9.32 2.36 -2.89
C ARG A 646 8.18 1.46 -3.33
N LEU A 647 7.12 1.38 -2.53
CA LEU A 647 5.95 0.59 -2.89
C LEU A 647 4.66 1.27 -2.51
N THR A 648 3.62 1.02 -3.29
CA THR A 648 2.28 1.49 -2.99
C THR A 648 1.66 0.60 -1.91
N GLU A 649 1.36 1.17 -0.75
CA GLU A 649 0.55 0.53 0.28
C GLU A 649 -0.93 0.76 -0.02
N GLN A 650 -1.60 -0.32 -0.44
CA GLN A 650 -2.99 -0.27 -0.88
C GLN A 650 -3.91 0.03 0.31
N GLY A 651 -4.82 0.99 0.16
CA GLY A 651 -5.67 1.40 1.27
C GLY A 651 -6.47 0.25 1.91
N GLU A 652 -6.82 -0.81 1.16
CA GLU A 652 -7.47 -2.03 1.68
C GLU A 652 -6.69 -2.82 2.71
N VAL A 653 -5.37 -2.70 2.74
CA VAL A 653 -4.52 -3.41 3.71
C VAL A 653 -3.98 -2.52 4.82
N ILE A 654 -4.07 -1.19 4.69
CA ILE A 654 -3.49 -0.22 5.65
C ILE A 654 -4.03 -0.46 7.06
N SER A 655 -5.35 -0.67 7.24
CA SER A 655 -5.90 -0.92 8.58
C SER A 655 -5.34 -2.19 9.20
N THR A 656 -5.16 -3.25 8.41
CA THR A 656 -4.62 -4.52 8.91
C THR A 656 -3.12 -4.42 9.18
N LYS A 657 -2.38 -3.62 8.40
CA LYS A 657 -0.93 -3.46 8.55
C LYS A 657 -0.55 -2.48 9.66
N TYR A 658 -1.25 -1.35 9.79
CA TYR A 658 -0.77 -0.19 10.56
C TYR A 658 -1.69 0.30 11.68
N ALA A 659 -2.87 -0.29 11.90
CA ALA A 659 -3.74 0.15 13.00
C ALA A 659 -3.22 -0.24 14.41
N ASP A 660 -2.34 -1.24 14.51
CA ASP A 660 -1.75 -1.70 15.78
C ASP A 660 -0.22 -1.64 15.70
N ARG A 661 0.43 -1.20 16.78
CA ARG A 661 1.89 -1.00 16.82
C ARG A 661 2.69 -2.28 16.54
N ARG A 662 2.24 -3.44 17.02
CA ARG A 662 2.94 -4.71 16.84
C ARG A 662 2.89 -5.16 15.39
N THR A 663 1.71 -5.01 14.78
CA THR A 663 1.51 -5.34 13.37
C THR A 663 2.22 -4.33 12.46
N ALA A 664 2.18 -3.05 12.80
CA ALA A 664 2.90 -2.00 12.07
C ALA A 664 4.41 -2.28 12.07
N HIS A 665 4.98 -2.57 13.24
CA HIS A 665 6.39 -2.92 13.36
C HIS A 665 6.74 -4.09 12.46
N ARG A 666 5.99 -5.20 12.52
CA ARG A 666 6.29 -6.39 11.72
C ARG A 666 6.26 -6.11 10.21
N ASN A 667 5.26 -5.38 9.72
CA ASN A 667 5.14 -5.11 8.30
C ASN A 667 6.27 -4.20 7.82
N LEU A 668 6.57 -3.14 8.57
CA LEU A 668 7.66 -2.21 8.24
C LEU A 668 9.04 -2.87 8.34
N GLU A 669 9.26 -3.67 9.38
CA GLU A 669 10.47 -4.48 9.60
C GLU A 669 10.71 -5.41 8.42
N ALA A 670 9.67 -6.10 7.93
CA ALA A 670 9.77 -7.01 6.79
C ALA A 670 10.16 -6.30 5.48
N LEU A 671 9.69 -5.06 5.27
CA LEU A 671 10.10 -4.26 4.12
C LEU A 671 11.59 -3.90 4.19
N VAL A 672 12.06 -3.48 5.36
CA VAL A 672 13.49 -3.13 5.55
C VAL A 672 14.37 -4.37 5.45
N ALA A 673 13.98 -5.47 6.10
CA ALA A 673 14.67 -6.76 6.03
C ALA A 673 14.81 -7.26 4.59
N GLY A 674 13.72 -7.26 3.82
CA GLY A 674 13.74 -7.68 2.41
C GLY A 674 14.64 -6.78 1.55
N THR A 675 14.60 -5.47 1.81
CA THR A 675 15.44 -4.49 1.10
C THR A 675 16.92 -4.72 1.38
N LEU A 676 17.30 -4.90 2.65
CA LEU A 676 18.70 -5.15 3.03
C LEU A 676 19.22 -6.47 2.45
N GLU A 677 18.43 -7.55 2.55
CA GLU A 677 18.83 -8.85 2.00
C GLU A 677 18.96 -8.82 0.48
N SER A 678 17.97 -8.28 -0.25
CA SER A 678 18.02 -8.17 -1.72
C SER A 678 19.15 -7.24 -2.20
N THR A 679 19.60 -6.31 -1.36
CA THR A 679 20.69 -5.38 -1.70
C THR A 679 22.07 -5.96 -1.43
N LEU A 680 22.24 -6.68 -0.31
CA LEU A 680 23.56 -7.06 0.22
C LEU A 680 23.88 -8.54 0.07
N LEU A 681 22.93 -9.37 -0.37
CA LEU A 681 23.08 -10.80 -0.55
C LEU A 681 22.66 -11.21 -1.96
N ASP A 682 23.25 -12.31 -2.46
CA ASP A 682 22.74 -12.99 -3.65
C ASP A 682 21.52 -13.84 -3.25
N VAL A 683 20.33 -13.29 -3.52
CA VAL A 683 19.05 -13.93 -3.21
C VAL A 683 18.38 -14.56 -4.43
N GLU A 684 18.83 -14.24 -5.65
CA GLU A 684 18.20 -14.70 -6.89
C GLU A 684 18.43 -16.21 -7.12
N GLY A 685 19.64 -16.69 -6.83
CA GLY A 685 19.96 -18.13 -6.85
C GLY A 685 20.04 -18.78 -8.24
N LEU A 686 20.06 -17.98 -9.33
CA LEU A 686 20.23 -18.46 -10.70
C LEU A 686 21.70 -18.54 -11.15
N GLY A 687 22.53 -17.59 -10.73
CA GLY A 687 23.95 -17.53 -11.11
C GLY A 687 24.15 -17.61 -12.62
N VAL A 688 25.08 -18.46 -13.07
CA VAL A 688 25.40 -18.63 -14.52
C VAL A 688 24.25 -19.18 -15.37
N GLY A 689 23.17 -19.68 -14.75
CA GLY A 689 22.00 -20.23 -15.46
C GLY A 689 20.90 -19.21 -15.74
N ALA A 690 21.12 -17.92 -15.43
CA ALA A 690 20.08 -16.89 -15.53
C ALA A 690 19.53 -16.72 -16.95
N ASP A 691 20.40 -16.56 -17.96
CA ASP A 691 19.97 -16.33 -19.35
C ASP A 691 19.07 -17.45 -19.88
N ALA A 692 19.43 -18.71 -19.63
CA ALA A 692 18.63 -19.86 -20.03
C ALA A 692 17.27 -19.90 -19.31
N ALA A 693 17.20 -19.52 -18.04
CA ALA A 693 15.94 -19.40 -17.32
C ALA A 693 15.06 -18.28 -17.89
N TYR A 694 15.67 -17.16 -18.29
CA TYR A 694 14.98 -16.03 -18.87
C TYR A 694 14.39 -16.37 -20.25
N GLU A 695 15.14 -17.04 -21.13
CA GLU A 695 14.65 -17.51 -22.43
C GLU A 695 13.41 -18.42 -22.29
N ILE A 696 13.42 -19.33 -21.31
CA ILE A 696 12.26 -20.18 -21.00
C ILE A 696 11.04 -19.34 -20.65
N PHE A 697 11.22 -18.29 -19.84
CA PHE A 697 10.12 -17.44 -19.41
C PHE A 697 9.64 -16.49 -20.51
N ASP A 698 10.49 -16.07 -21.44
CA ASP A 698 10.08 -15.35 -22.65
C ASP A 698 9.08 -16.20 -23.47
N GLU A 699 9.37 -17.49 -23.66
CA GLU A 699 8.46 -18.41 -24.35
C GLU A 699 7.15 -18.63 -23.58
N LEU A 700 7.24 -18.92 -22.27
CA LEU A 700 6.07 -19.15 -21.42
C LEU A 700 5.15 -17.92 -21.37
N ALA A 701 5.72 -16.72 -21.25
CA ALA A 701 4.97 -15.47 -21.23
C ALA A 701 4.21 -15.26 -22.54
N GLU A 702 4.83 -15.51 -23.70
CA GLU A 702 4.16 -15.36 -24.99
C GLU A 702 3.07 -16.42 -25.22
N LEU A 703 3.25 -17.64 -24.73
CA LEU A 703 2.20 -18.66 -24.75
C LEU A 703 1.01 -18.26 -23.85
N ALA A 704 1.28 -17.76 -22.64
CA ALA A 704 0.26 -17.31 -21.70
C ALA A 704 -0.52 -16.11 -22.24
N ARG A 705 0.18 -15.13 -22.81
CA ARG A 705 -0.42 -13.94 -23.41
C ARG A 705 -1.36 -14.29 -24.56
N ARG A 706 -0.94 -15.21 -25.45
CA ARG A 706 -1.82 -15.73 -26.51
C ARG A 706 -3.04 -16.47 -25.96
N ALA A 707 -2.88 -17.25 -24.89
CA ALA A 707 -4.01 -17.93 -24.25
C ALA A 707 -5.01 -16.95 -23.63
N TYR A 708 -4.52 -15.91 -22.98
CA TYR A 708 -5.35 -14.83 -22.43
C TYR A 708 -6.08 -14.05 -23.54
N ALA A 709 -5.35 -13.64 -24.58
CA ALA A 709 -5.90 -12.88 -25.71
C ALA A 709 -7.01 -13.65 -26.43
N ARG A 710 -6.85 -14.97 -26.61
CA ARG A 710 -7.90 -15.83 -27.17
C ARG A 710 -9.22 -15.67 -26.45
N LEU A 711 -9.23 -15.69 -25.10
CA LEU A 711 -10.45 -15.55 -24.32
C LEU A 711 -10.97 -14.11 -24.31
N VAL A 712 -10.12 -13.15 -23.97
CA VAL A 712 -10.54 -11.80 -23.57
C VAL A 712 -10.74 -10.88 -24.78
N HIS A 713 -9.89 -11.03 -25.81
CA HIS A 713 -9.84 -10.11 -26.95
C HIS A 713 -10.45 -10.73 -28.22
N GLU A 714 -10.30 -12.04 -28.42
CA GLU A 714 -10.66 -12.70 -29.68
C GLU A 714 -12.02 -13.42 -29.62
N THR A 715 -12.43 -13.98 -28.47
CA THR A 715 -13.72 -14.69 -28.34
C THR A 715 -14.91 -13.74 -28.48
N PRO A 716 -15.78 -13.93 -29.49
CA PRO A 716 -16.98 -13.12 -29.65
C PRO A 716 -17.91 -13.21 -28.45
N GLY A 717 -18.47 -12.08 -28.02
CA GLY A 717 -19.40 -12.03 -26.89
C GLY A 717 -18.75 -12.07 -25.50
N PHE A 718 -17.42 -12.07 -25.39
CA PHE A 718 -16.73 -12.04 -24.08
C PHE A 718 -17.20 -10.89 -23.18
N VAL A 719 -17.30 -9.67 -23.74
CA VAL A 719 -17.72 -8.48 -22.99
C VAL A 719 -19.17 -8.61 -22.49
N GLU A 720 -20.05 -9.20 -23.30
CA GLU A 720 -21.44 -9.46 -22.95
C GLU A 720 -21.52 -10.47 -21.81
N TYR A 721 -20.81 -11.60 -21.93
CA TYR A 721 -20.69 -12.59 -20.87
C TYR A 721 -20.13 -11.98 -19.58
N PHE A 722 -19.07 -11.18 -19.67
CA PHE A 722 -18.44 -10.56 -18.50
C PHE A 722 -19.43 -9.66 -17.75
N ARG A 723 -20.18 -8.82 -18.48
CA ARG A 723 -21.18 -7.92 -17.87
C ARG A 723 -22.37 -8.68 -17.28
N ALA A 724 -22.81 -9.74 -17.94
CA ALA A 724 -23.93 -10.54 -17.48
C ALA A 724 -23.54 -11.53 -16.36
N SER A 725 -22.32 -12.06 -16.32
CA SER A 725 -21.90 -13.02 -15.29
C SER A 725 -21.28 -12.39 -14.04
N THR A 726 -21.01 -11.08 -14.05
CA THR A 726 -20.38 -10.40 -12.91
C THR A 726 -21.19 -9.18 -12.45
N PRO A 727 -21.02 -8.68 -11.22
CA PRO A 727 -21.69 -7.48 -10.75
C PRO A 727 -20.96 -6.19 -11.17
N ILE A 728 -20.37 -6.14 -12.36
CA ILE A 728 -19.54 -4.99 -12.81
C ILE A 728 -20.34 -3.69 -12.91
N ALA A 729 -21.62 -3.75 -13.29
CA ALA A 729 -22.48 -2.58 -13.34
C ALA A 729 -22.68 -2.02 -11.93
N GLU A 730 -22.94 -2.89 -10.96
CA GLU A 730 -23.20 -2.55 -9.57
C GLU A 730 -21.92 -2.16 -8.81
N VAL A 731 -20.73 -2.54 -9.29
CA VAL A 731 -19.44 -2.03 -8.78
C VAL A 731 -19.34 -0.50 -8.98
N ALA A 732 -19.93 0.06 -10.04
CA ALA A 732 -19.94 1.50 -10.24
C ALA A 732 -20.86 2.24 -9.24
N ASP A 733 -21.91 1.56 -8.78
CA ASP A 733 -22.90 2.10 -7.82
C ASP A 733 -22.43 1.99 -6.37
N LEU A 734 -21.43 1.16 -6.08
CA LEU A 734 -20.75 1.22 -4.80
C LEU A 734 -20.08 2.59 -4.67
N ASN A 735 -20.30 3.25 -3.52
CA ASN A 735 -19.62 4.48 -3.12
C ASN A 735 -18.12 4.23 -2.82
N LEU A 736 -17.36 3.75 -3.81
CA LEU A 736 -15.96 3.34 -3.77
C LEU A 736 -15.05 4.57 -3.86
N GLY A 737 -14.64 5.07 -2.69
CA GLY A 737 -13.69 6.18 -2.58
C GLY A 737 -14.10 7.44 -3.36
N SER A 738 -13.18 8.39 -3.53
CA SER A 738 -13.44 9.64 -4.25
C SER A 738 -13.39 9.55 -5.79
N ARG A 739 -12.92 8.43 -6.37
CA ARG A 739 -12.59 8.29 -7.82
C ARG A 739 -13.63 7.57 -8.67
N PRO A 740 -13.96 8.03 -9.90
CA PRO A 740 -14.90 7.33 -10.80
C PRO A 740 -14.46 5.91 -11.19
N ALA A 741 -15.42 5.05 -11.54
CA ALA A 741 -15.16 3.64 -11.88
C ALA A 741 -14.52 3.43 -13.27
N SER A 742 -14.79 4.31 -14.25
CA SER A 742 -14.19 4.26 -15.59
C SER A 742 -13.52 5.57 -15.99
N ARG A 743 -12.57 5.52 -16.94
CA ARG A 743 -11.93 6.71 -17.53
C ARG A 743 -12.87 7.42 -18.53
N LYS A 744 -13.66 6.64 -19.27
CA LYS A 744 -14.69 7.10 -20.23
C LYS A 744 -15.97 6.27 -20.09
N PRO A 745 -17.15 6.81 -20.42
CA PRO A 745 -18.40 6.06 -20.44
C PRO A 745 -18.51 5.25 -21.76
N THR A 746 -17.80 4.12 -21.84
CA THR A 746 -17.74 3.26 -23.04
C THR A 746 -17.98 1.79 -22.70
N ASN A 747 -18.18 0.96 -23.73
CA ASN A 747 -18.46 -0.47 -23.60
C ASN A 747 -17.23 -1.39 -23.70
N SER A 748 -16.02 -0.85 -23.77
CA SER A 748 -14.79 -1.65 -23.97
C SER A 748 -14.12 -2.06 -22.64
N VAL A 749 -13.49 -3.24 -22.64
CA VAL A 749 -12.61 -3.70 -21.53
C VAL A 749 -11.33 -2.85 -21.43
N SER A 750 -10.87 -2.28 -22.55
CA SER A 750 -9.72 -1.37 -22.57
C SER A 750 -9.94 -0.12 -21.70
N ASP A 751 -11.18 0.35 -21.60
CA ASP A 751 -11.54 1.58 -20.86
C ASP A 751 -11.88 1.33 -19.38
N LEU A 752 -12.04 0.06 -18.98
CA LEU A 752 -12.19 -0.35 -17.57
C LEU A 752 -10.87 -0.20 -16.83
N ARG A 753 -10.93 0.32 -15.60
CA ARG A 753 -9.78 0.37 -14.69
C ARG A 753 -9.50 -1.01 -14.07
N ALA A 754 -8.26 -1.27 -13.66
CA ALA A 754 -7.85 -2.58 -13.16
C ALA A 754 -8.54 -3.05 -11.86
N ILE A 755 -8.57 -2.23 -10.80
CA ILE A 755 -9.86 -1.75 -10.25
C ILE A 755 -11.10 -2.66 -10.31
N PRO A 756 -12.16 -2.13 -10.95
CA PRO A 756 -13.39 -2.86 -11.18
C PRO A 756 -13.21 -4.20 -11.89
N TRP A 757 -12.19 -4.34 -12.77
CA TRP A 757 -11.90 -5.59 -13.47
C TRP A 757 -11.61 -6.75 -12.50
N VAL A 758 -10.68 -6.56 -11.57
CA VAL A 758 -10.35 -7.58 -10.55
C VAL A 758 -11.56 -7.80 -9.63
N MET A 759 -12.18 -6.72 -9.14
CA MET A 759 -13.29 -6.82 -8.19
C MET A 759 -14.48 -7.61 -8.75
N ALA A 760 -14.85 -7.39 -10.01
CA ALA A 760 -15.96 -8.09 -10.65
C ALA A 760 -15.74 -9.61 -10.71
N TRP A 761 -14.54 -10.05 -11.12
CA TRP A 761 -14.18 -11.47 -11.15
C TRP A 761 -14.00 -12.10 -9.76
N SER A 762 -13.60 -11.31 -8.77
CA SER A 762 -13.49 -11.77 -7.39
C SER A 762 -14.86 -12.01 -6.76
N GLN A 763 -15.84 -11.15 -7.04
CA GLN A 763 -17.22 -11.31 -6.57
C GLN A 763 -17.86 -12.59 -7.15
N SER A 764 -17.67 -12.86 -8.45
CA SER A 764 -18.18 -14.07 -9.12
C SER A 764 -17.36 -15.33 -8.86
N ARG A 765 -16.33 -15.26 -8.00
CA ARG A 765 -15.47 -16.40 -7.58
C ARG A 765 -14.69 -17.06 -8.72
N VAL A 766 -14.51 -16.38 -9.85
CA VAL A 766 -13.64 -16.84 -10.93
C VAL A 766 -12.19 -16.46 -10.68
N MET A 767 -11.95 -15.25 -10.16
CA MET A 767 -10.61 -14.70 -9.95
C MET A 767 -9.75 -14.70 -11.23
N LEU A 768 -10.39 -14.55 -12.40
CA LEU A 768 -9.79 -14.71 -13.74
C LEU A 768 -8.40 -14.05 -13.89
N PRO A 769 -8.19 -12.79 -13.44
CA PRO A 769 -6.92 -12.09 -13.66
C PRO A 769 -5.73 -12.69 -12.90
N GLY A 770 -5.94 -13.59 -11.93
CA GLY A 770 -4.86 -14.12 -11.10
C GLY A 770 -4.23 -15.42 -11.60
N TRP A 771 -4.73 -16.01 -12.69
CA TRP A 771 -4.25 -17.33 -13.13
C TRP A 771 -4.46 -17.66 -14.61
N TYR A 772 -5.45 -17.06 -15.29
CA TYR A 772 -5.85 -17.50 -16.64
C TYR A 772 -4.71 -17.40 -17.67
N GLY A 773 -4.52 -18.45 -18.45
CA GLY A 773 -3.49 -18.58 -19.48
C GLY A 773 -2.22 -19.30 -19.01
N THR A 774 -1.99 -19.38 -17.70
CA THR A 774 -0.78 -20.00 -17.12
C THR A 774 -0.76 -21.52 -17.34
N GLY A 775 -1.88 -22.20 -17.14
CA GLY A 775 -1.98 -23.64 -17.32
C GLY A 775 -1.73 -24.06 -18.76
N THR A 776 -2.39 -23.40 -19.70
CA THR A 776 -2.17 -23.62 -21.13
C THR A 776 -0.71 -23.34 -21.54
N ALA A 777 -0.08 -22.28 -21.02
CA ALA A 777 1.31 -21.96 -21.35
C ALA A 777 2.27 -23.06 -20.89
N ILE A 778 2.14 -23.51 -19.65
CA ILE A 778 2.99 -24.56 -19.08
C ILE A 778 2.77 -25.89 -19.82
N GLU A 779 1.51 -26.28 -20.05
CA GLU A 779 1.19 -27.54 -20.75
C GLU A 779 1.74 -27.55 -22.18
N GLN A 780 1.60 -26.45 -22.92
CA GLN A 780 2.16 -26.32 -24.27
C GLN A 780 3.70 -26.31 -24.28
N TRP A 781 4.33 -25.66 -23.31
CA TRP A 781 5.79 -25.61 -23.23
C TRP A 781 6.39 -26.95 -22.81
N LEU A 782 5.74 -27.70 -21.90
CA LEU A 782 6.17 -29.05 -21.55
C LEU A 782 6.09 -29.99 -22.76
N GLY A 783 5.00 -29.93 -23.53
CA GLY A 783 4.80 -30.81 -24.68
C GLY A 783 4.90 -32.29 -24.29
N GLU A 784 5.62 -33.07 -25.07
CA GLU A 784 5.89 -34.50 -24.80
C GLU A 784 7.25 -34.76 -24.12
N ASP A 785 8.01 -33.71 -23.79
CA ASP A 785 9.37 -33.83 -23.24
C ASP A 785 9.37 -33.80 -21.71
N GLU A 786 9.46 -34.97 -21.09
CA GLU A 786 9.48 -35.11 -19.63
C GLU A 786 10.67 -34.38 -18.96
N SER A 787 11.77 -34.11 -19.69
CA SER A 787 12.92 -33.39 -19.13
C SER A 787 12.61 -31.92 -18.82
N ARG A 788 11.66 -31.32 -19.55
CA ARG A 788 11.21 -29.94 -19.34
C ARG A 788 10.53 -29.72 -17.99
N LEU A 789 9.82 -30.74 -17.49
CA LEU A 789 9.22 -30.67 -16.16
C LEU A 789 10.30 -30.57 -15.07
N ALA A 790 11.38 -31.36 -15.20
CA ALA A 790 12.48 -31.30 -14.25
C ALA A 790 13.14 -29.91 -14.20
N ILE A 791 13.22 -29.22 -15.34
CA ILE A 791 13.72 -27.84 -15.42
C ILE A 791 12.82 -26.89 -14.63
N LEU A 792 11.50 -26.89 -14.89
CA LEU A 792 10.57 -25.99 -14.17
C LEU A 792 10.53 -26.29 -12.67
N SER A 793 10.52 -27.56 -12.27
CA SER A 793 10.57 -27.95 -10.85
C SER A 793 11.89 -27.55 -10.18
N ASP A 794 13.01 -27.50 -10.90
CA ASP A 794 14.28 -26.99 -10.38
C ASP A 794 14.26 -25.46 -10.24
N LEU A 795 13.78 -24.74 -11.26
CA LEU A 795 13.61 -23.29 -11.21
C LEU A 795 12.68 -22.88 -10.06
N TYR A 796 11.55 -23.57 -9.86
CA TYR A 796 10.64 -23.30 -8.74
C TYR A 796 11.32 -23.46 -7.37
N ARG A 797 12.23 -24.44 -7.24
CA ARG A 797 12.96 -24.68 -5.99
C ARG A 797 14.05 -23.65 -5.73
N ARG A 798 14.72 -23.12 -6.76
CA ARG A 798 15.90 -22.24 -6.56
C ARG A 798 15.62 -20.75 -6.76
N TRP A 799 14.69 -20.39 -7.64
CA TRP A 799 14.46 -19.01 -8.06
C TRP A 799 13.25 -18.39 -7.33
N PRO A 800 13.45 -17.37 -6.48
CA PRO A 800 12.37 -16.76 -5.71
C PRO A 800 11.26 -16.15 -6.56
N PHE A 801 11.57 -15.61 -7.74
CA PHE A 801 10.58 -15.08 -8.67
C PHE A 801 9.55 -16.14 -9.05
N PHE A 802 10.00 -17.27 -9.60
CA PHE A 802 9.06 -18.30 -10.04
C PHE A 802 8.28 -18.90 -8.87
N ARG A 803 8.94 -19.10 -7.73
CA ARG A 803 8.27 -19.56 -6.50
C ARG A 803 7.16 -18.61 -6.08
N THR A 804 7.43 -17.31 -6.06
CA THR A 804 6.46 -16.27 -5.70
C THR A 804 5.31 -16.18 -6.71
N VAL A 805 5.60 -16.26 -8.01
CA VAL A 805 4.57 -16.28 -9.07
C VAL A 805 3.61 -17.45 -8.87
N MET A 806 4.13 -18.65 -8.63
CA MET A 806 3.33 -19.86 -8.42
C MET A 806 2.56 -19.83 -7.10
N SER A 807 3.19 -19.39 -6.00
CA SER A 807 2.53 -19.29 -4.68
C SER A 807 1.38 -18.28 -4.69
N ASN A 808 1.57 -17.11 -5.31
CA ASN A 808 0.51 -16.11 -5.47
C ASN A 808 -0.65 -16.61 -6.35
N LEU A 809 -0.33 -17.27 -7.47
CA LEU A 809 -1.32 -17.90 -8.34
C LEU A 809 -2.15 -18.93 -7.55
N ALA A 810 -1.48 -19.78 -6.78
CA ALA A 810 -2.13 -20.84 -6.01
C ALA A 810 -3.02 -20.28 -4.89
N GLN A 811 -2.59 -19.19 -4.23
CA GLN A 811 -3.43 -18.46 -3.29
C GLN A 811 -4.69 -17.88 -3.92
N VAL A 812 -4.59 -17.27 -5.11
CA VAL A 812 -5.76 -16.71 -5.79
C VAL A 812 -6.72 -17.83 -6.20
N MET A 813 -6.18 -18.91 -6.79
CA MET A 813 -6.97 -20.08 -7.16
C MET A 813 -7.62 -20.77 -5.97
N ALA A 814 -6.99 -20.81 -4.80
CA ALA A 814 -7.58 -21.36 -3.58
C ALA A 814 -8.81 -20.58 -3.07
N LYS A 815 -9.03 -19.36 -3.56
CA LYS A 815 -10.21 -18.53 -3.27
C LYS A 815 -11.26 -18.59 -4.38
N ALA A 816 -10.90 -19.08 -5.57
CA ALA A 816 -11.84 -19.34 -6.63
C ALA A 816 -12.75 -20.52 -6.26
N ASP A 817 -13.96 -20.52 -6.80
CA ASP A 817 -14.92 -21.61 -6.64
C ASP A 817 -15.73 -21.73 -7.92
N MET A 818 -15.40 -22.73 -8.75
CA MET A 818 -16.04 -22.91 -10.06
C MET A 818 -17.50 -23.33 -9.94
N ASP A 819 -17.91 -23.97 -8.84
CA ASP A 819 -19.32 -24.33 -8.61
C ASP A 819 -20.13 -23.06 -8.35
N ILE A 820 -19.64 -22.16 -7.48
CA ILE A 820 -20.27 -20.85 -7.28
C ILE A 820 -20.26 -20.05 -8.58
N ALA A 821 -19.13 -20.01 -9.29
CA ALA A 821 -19.01 -19.28 -10.55
C ALA A 821 -20.02 -19.75 -11.61
N ALA A 822 -20.34 -21.06 -11.65
CA ALA A 822 -21.37 -21.60 -12.54
C ALA A 822 -22.75 -20.98 -12.26
N HIS A 823 -23.07 -20.63 -11.02
CA HIS A 823 -24.33 -19.96 -10.69
C HIS A 823 -24.36 -18.49 -11.10
N TYR A 824 -23.21 -17.81 -11.10
CA TYR A 824 -23.10 -16.48 -11.71
C TYR A 824 -23.23 -16.56 -13.24
N ALA A 825 -22.63 -17.58 -13.87
CA ALA A 825 -22.76 -17.82 -15.30
C ALA A 825 -24.23 -18.08 -15.73
N GLN A 826 -25.07 -18.61 -14.85
CA GLN A 826 -26.53 -18.77 -15.10
C GLN A 826 -27.28 -17.44 -15.25
N LEU A 827 -26.68 -16.29 -14.90
CA LEU A 827 -27.25 -14.97 -15.15
C LEU A 827 -27.11 -14.53 -16.63
N VAL A 828 -26.34 -15.26 -17.43
CA VAL A 828 -26.21 -15.05 -18.87
C VAL A 828 -27.39 -15.72 -19.57
N GLU A 829 -28.19 -14.95 -20.29
CA GLU A 829 -29.42 -15.43 -20.93
C GLU A 829 -29.14 -16.39 -22.10
N ASP A 830 -28.12 -16.11 -22.91
CA ASP A 830 -27.70 -16.96 -24.02
C ASP A 830 -26.92 -18.19 -23.51
N PRO A 831 -27.50 -19.41 -23.61
CA PRO A 831 -26.83 -20.64 -23.16
C PRO A 831 -25.59 -20.98 -23.97
N ALA A 832 -25.56 -20.69 -25.27
CA ALA A 832 -24.42 -21.01 -26.14
C ALA A 832 -23.21 -20.12 -25.80
N LEU A 833 -23.45 -18.81 -25.61
CA LEU A 833 -22.44 -17.87 -25.14
C LEU A 833 -21.90 -18.28 -23.77
N ARG A 834 -22.80 -18.58 -22.83
CA ARG A 834 -22.48 -19.04 -21.48
C ARG A 834 -21.60 -20.29 -21.50
N ASP A 835 -22.05 -21.34 -22.17
CA ASP A 835 -21.39 -22.65 -22.15
C ASP A 835 -20.01 -22.59 -22.82
N THR A 836 -19.87 -21.79 -23.88
CA THR A 836 -18.58 -21.54 -24.54
C THR A 836 -17.58 -20.86 -23.60
N ILE A 837 -17.92 -19.68 -23.08
CA ILE A 837 -16.96 -18.88 -22.31
C ILE A 837 -16.70 -19.49 -20.93
N PHE A 838 -17.74 -19.94 -20.23
CA PHE A 838 -17.56 -20.60 -18.94
C PHE A 838 -16.84 -21.94 -19.07
N GLY A 839 -17.08 -22.68 -20.17
CA GLY A 839 -16.32 -23.89 -20.51
C GLY A 839 -14.83 -23.62 -20.64
N MET A 840 -14.44 -22.60 -21.42
CA MET A 840 -13.03 -22.18 -21.56
C MET A 840 -12.41 -21.79 -20.22
N ILE A 841 -13.15 -21.10 -19.34
CA ILE A 841 -12.69 -20.72 -18.00
C ILE A 841 -12.44 -21.97 -17.13
N ARG A 842 -13.41 -22.89 -17.07
CA ARG A 842 -13.31 -24.09 -16.24
C ARG A 842 -12.18 -25.02 -16.70
N GLU A 843 -12.03 -25.23 -18.01
CA GLU A 843 -10.95 -26.05 -18.55
C GLU A 843 -9.57 -25.48 -18.21
N GLU A 844 -9.38 -24.17 -18.35
CA GLU A 844 -8.11 -23.53 -18.01
C GLU A 844 -7.82 -23.59 -16.51
N PHE A 845 -8.85 -23.50 -15.65
CA PHE A 845 -8.69 -23.64 -14.20
C PHE A 845 -8.12 -25.02 -13.85
N GLU A 846 -8.72 -26.08 -14.39
CA GLU A 846 -8.26 -27.45 -14.19
C GLU A 846 -6.86 -27.70 -14.75
N ARG A 847 -6.54 -27.16 -15.94
CA ARG A 847 -5.18 -27.20 -16.52
C ARG A 847 -4.17 -26.55 -15.58
N THR A 848 -4.51 -25.38 -15.05
CA THR A 848 -3.61 -24.62 -14.17
C THR A 848 -3.39 -25.35 -12.84
N VAL A 849 -4.41 -25.98 -12.26
CA VAL A 849 -4.24 -26.83 -11.05
C VAL A 849 -3.28 -27.98 -11.32
N ARG A 850 -3.42 -28.69 -12.45
CA ARG A 850 -2.51 -29.79 -12.82
C ARG A 850 -1.08 -29.30 -13.02
N ALA A 851 -0.90 -28.22 -13.79
CA ALA A 851 0.41 -27.62 -14.04
C ALA A 851 1.11 -27.22 -12.73
N HIS A 852 0.39 -26.58 -11.81
CA HIS A 852 0.89 -26.26 -10.48
C HIS A 852 1.33 -27.52 -9.71
N GLY A 853 0.49 -28.56 -9.68
CA GLY A 853 0.79 -29.81 -8.98
C GLY A 853 2.06 -30.50 -9.51
N LEU A 854 2.21 -30.55 -10.84
CA LEU A 854 3.39 -31.12 -11.49
C LEU A 854 4.68 -30.37 -11.11
N ILE A 855 4.67 -29.04 -11.18
CA ILE A 855 5.87 -28.22 -10.92
C ILE A 855 6.25 -28.25 -9.43
N THR A 856 5.28 -28.08 -8.55
CA THR A 856 5.50 -27.95 -7.10
C THR A 856 5.67 -29.28 -6.38
N GLY A 857 5.23 -30.39 -6.99
CA GLY A 857 5.19 -31.71 -6.39
C GLY A 857 4.08 -31.87 -5.34
N SER A 858 3.06 -31.02 -5.36
CA SER A 858 1.94 -31.07 -4.41
C SER A 858 0.58 -30.88 -5.09
N ASP A 859 -0.34 -31.82 -4.85
CA ASP A 859 -1.73 -31.75 -5.32
C ASP A 859 -2.58 -30.68 -4.59
N GLN A 860 -2.02 -29.99 -3.58
CA GLN A 860 -2.70 -28.95 -2.82
C GLN A 860 -2.09 -27.59 -3.11
N LEU A 861 -2.91 -26.65 -3.60
CA LEU A 861 -2.52 -25.27 -3.95
C LEU A 861 -1.79 -24.50 -2.83
N LEU A 862 -2.04 -24.83 -1.55
CA LEU A 862 -1.48 -24.07 -0.41
C LEU A 862 -0.63 -24.93 0.52
N ALA A 863 0.05 -25.94 -0.02
CA ALA A 863 0.92 -26.82 0.77
C ALA A 863 2.10 -26.08 1.43
N ASP A 864 2.59 -25.01 0.80
CA ASP A 864 3.63 -24.11 1.32
C ASP A 864 3.12 -23.14 2.41
N ASN A 865 1.80 -22.97 2.55
CA ASN A 865 1.18 -22.08 3.52
C ASN A 865 -0.06 -22.69 4.22
N PRO A 866 0.13 -23.68 5.11
CA PRO A 866 -0.98 -24.37 5.79
C PRO A 866 -1.89 -23.44 6.62
N ALA A 867 -1.31 -22.39 7.22
CA ALA A 867 -2.07 -21.44 8.03
C ALA A 867 -3.03 -20.60 7.17
N LEU A 868 -2.63 -20.24 5.95
CA LEU A 868 -3.51 -19.57 5.00
C LEU A 868 -4.57 -20.55 4.47
N ALA A 869 -4.19 -21.79 4.17
CA ALA A 869 -5.13 -22.83 3.74
C ALA A 869 -6.25 -23.04 4.77
N GLU A 870 -5.91 -23.12 6.06
CA GLU A 870 -6.85 -23.22 7.17
C GLU A 870 -7.74 -21.97 7.29
N SER A 871 -7.14 -20.77 7.20
CA SER A 871 -7.89 -19.52 7.27
C SER A 871 -8.93 -19.38 6.15
N ILE A 872 -8.54 -19.67 4.89
CA ILE A 872 -9.48 -19.65 3.77
C ILE A 872 -10.56 -20.72 3.99
N ARG A 873 -10.16 -21.94 4.43
CA ARG A 873 -11.09 -23.04 4.74
C ARG A 873 -12.15 -22.64 5.78
N ASN A 874 -11.76 -21.91 6.82
CA ASN A 874 -12.65 -21.46 7.89
C ASN A 874 -13.63 -20.35 7.44
N ARG A 875 -13.31 -19.61 6.37
CA ARG A 875 -14.16 -18.52 5.86
C ARG A 875 -15.22 -18.99 4.86
N PHE A 876 -14.96 -20.08 4.13
CA PHE A 876 -15.88 -20.61 3.11
C PHE A 876 -17.35 -20.75 3.55
N PRO A 877 -17.65 -21.29 4.75
CA PRO A 877 -19.04 -21.45 5.20
C PRO A 877 -19.83 -20.14 5.31
N TYR A 878 -19.14 -19.00 5.42
CA TYR A 878 -19.79 -17.69 5.46
C TYR A 878 -19.84 -17.02 4.07
N LEU A 879 -19.00 -17.46 3.13
CA LEU A 879 -18.96 -16.94 1.76
C LEU A 879 -20.09 -17.50 0.88
N GLU A 880 -20.34 -18.81 0.97
CA GLU A 880 -21.35 -19.49 0.15
C GLU A 880 -22.73 -18.81 0.27
N PRO A 881 -23.29 -18.55 1.46
CA PRO A 881 -24.59 -17.89 1.59
C PRO A 881 -24.61 -16.50 0.95
N LEU A 882 -23.55 -15.70 1.14
CA LEU A 882 -23.42 -14.36 0.57
C LEU A 882 -23.40 -14.40 -0.96
N ASN A 883 -22.65 -15.31 -1.55
CA ASN A 883 -22.58 -15.47 -3.00
C ASN A 883 -23.94 -15.89 -3.57
N ARG A 884 -24.67 -16.79 -2.90
CA ARG A 884 -26.02 -17.23 -3.32
C ARG A 884 -27.03 -16.12 -3.29
N MET A 885 -27.08 -15.36 -2.20
CA MET A 885 -27.97 -14.20 -2.09
C MET A 885 -27.62 -13.14 -3.13
N GLN A 886 -26.34 -12.89 -3.39
CA GLN A 886 -25.94 -11.92 -4.43
C GLN A 886 -26.45 -12.34 -5.82
N VAL A 887 -26.31 -13.62 -6.21
CA VAL A 887 -26.85 -14.11 -7.50
C VAL A 887 -28.35 -13.90 -7.59
N ASP A 888 -29.09 -14.20 -6.52
CA ASP A 888 -30.54 -14.01 -6.49
C ASP A 888 -30.94 -12.54 -6.61
N LEU A 889 -30.27 -11.65 -5.87
CA LEU A 889 -30.54 -10.21 -5.89
C LEU A 889 -30.19 -9.59 -7.26
N LEU A 890 -29.08 -10.00 -7.87
CA LEU A 890 -28.72 -9.59 -9.24
C LEU A 890 -29.78 -10.05 -10.24
N ARG A 891 -30.31 -11.27 -10.10
CA ARG A 891 -31.40 -11.78 -10.93
C ARG A 891 -32.66 -10.92 -10.79
N ARG A 892 -33.06 -10.58 -9.55
CA ARG A 892 -34.21 -9.69 -9.29
C ARG A 892 -34.02 -8.32 -9.91
N ARG A 893 -32.86 -7.69 -9.69
CA ARG A 893 -32.53 -6.37 -10.24
C ARG A 893 -32.59 -6.36 -11.77
N ARG A 894 -32.00 -7.36 -12.41
CA ARG A 894 -31.99 -7.48 -13.89
C ARG A 894 -33.36 -7.87 -14.46
N GLY A 895 -34.20 -8.52 -13.65
CA GLY A 895 -35.62 -8.77 -13.95
C GLY A 895 -36.54 -7.55 -13.77
N GLY A 896 -36.02 -6.38 -13.35
CA GLY A 896 -36.76 -5.13 -13.22
C GLY A 896 -37.17 -4.72 -11.80
N ASP A 897 -36.65 -5.39 -10.76
CA ASP A 897 -36.87 -4.95 -9.36
C ASP A 897 -35.89 -3.81 -8.99
N ASP A 898 -36.37 -2.58 -9.16
CA ASP A 898 -35.62 -1.36 -8.83
C ASP A 898 -35.77 -0.92 -7.36
N SER A 899 -36.24 -1.79 -6.46
CA SER A 899 -36.41 -1.43 -5.06
C SER A 899 -35.07 -1.12 -4.35
N GLU A 900 -35.10 -0.11 -3.47
CA GLU A 900 -33.93 0.30 -2.67
C GLU A 900 -33.34 -0.86 -1.85
N LEU A 901 -34.19 -1.80 -1.42
CA LEU A 901 -33.77 -2.93 -0.60
C LEU A 901 -32.98 -3.97 -1.39
N VAL A 902 -33.35 -4.22 -2.66
CA VAL A 902 -32.58 -5.12 -3.54
C VAL A 902 -31.22 -4.51 -3.84
N GLU A 903 -31.18 -3.23 -4.22
CA GLU A 903 -29.93 -2.50 -4.44
C GLU A 903 -29.03 -2.54 -3.21
N ARG A 904 -29.58 -2.19 -2.04
CA ARG A 904 -28.85 -2.24 -0.77
C ARG A 904 -28.37 -3.65 -0.42
N GLY A 905 -29.18 -4.68 -0.69
CA GLY A 905 -28.79 -6.07 -0.51
C GLY A 905 -27.57 -6.44 -1.35
N ILE A 906 -27.55 -6.04 -2.63
CA ILE A 906 -26.40 -6.25 -3.52
C ILE A 906 -25.16 -5.58 -2.94
N LEU A 907 -25.24 -4.30 -2.58
CA LEU A 907 -24.10 -3.57 -2.02
C LEU A 907 -23.57 -4.19 -0.72
N LEU A 908 -24.46 -4.70 0.15
CA LEU A 908 -24.08 -5.39 1.39
C LEU A 908 -23.39 -6.73 1.12
N THR A 909 -23.89 -7.54 0.17
CA THR A 909 -23.21 -8.79 -0.22
C THR A 909 -21.82 -8.51 -0.80
N MET A 910 -21.70 -7.48 -1.65
CA MET A 910 -20.42 -7.10 -2.25
C MET A 910 -19.40 -6.71 -1.19
N ASN A 911 -19.81 -5.93 -0.18
CA ASN A 911 -18.96 -5.56 0.95
C ASN A 911 -18.54 -6.78 1.78
N GLY A 912 -19.48 -7.67 2.11
CA GLY A 912 -19.21 -8.89 2.87
C GLY A 912 -18.20 -9.81 2.16
N LEU A 913 -18.40 -10.04 0.86
CA LEU A 913 -17.51 -10.85 0.03
C LEU A 913 -16.11 -10.23 -0.11
N ALA A 914 -16.03 -8.92 -0.39
CA ALA A 914 -14.74 -8.21 -0.49
C ALA A 914 -13.95 -8.28 0.83
N THR A 915 -14.64 -8.09 1.96
CA THR A 915 -14.04 -8.17 3.30
C THR A 915 -13.48 -9.56 3.60
N ALA A 916 -14.18 -10.62 3.19
CA ALA A 916 -13.80 -12.00 3.46
C ALA A 916 -12.66 -12.51 2.57
N LEU A 917 -12.68 -12.15 1.29
CA LEU A 917 -11.66 -12.54 0.31
C LEU A 917 -10.31 -11.85 0.56
N ARG A 918 -10.33 -10.65 1.17
CA ARG A 918 -9.16 -9.77 1.34
C ARG A 918 -8.55 -9.51 -0.06
N ASN A 919 -7.27 -9.82 -0.27
CA ASN A 919 -6.62 -9.76 -1.58
C ASN A 919 -7.08 -10.88 -2.53
N SER A 920 -7.24 -10.63 -3.83
CA SER A 920 -7.91 -11.61 -4.72
C SER A 920 -7.40 -11.68 -6.16
N GLY A 921 -6.34 -10.97 -6.49
CA GLY A 921 -5.65 -11.01 -7.77
C GLY A 921 -4.43 -10.14 -7.68
#